data_AF-A0A9Y2MS32-F1
#
_entry.id   AF-A0A9Y2MS32-F1
#
_cell.length_a   1.000
_cell.length_b   1.000
_cell.length_c   1.000
_cell.angle_alpha   90.00
_cell.angle_beta   90.00
_cell.angle_gamma   90.00
#
_symmetry.space_group_name_H-M   'P 1'
#
loop_
_entity.id
_entity.type
_entity.pdbx_description
1 polymer ?
#
loop_
_entity_poly.entity_id
_entity_poly.type
_entity_poly.pdbx_seq_one_letter_code
_entity_poly.pdbx_strand_id
1 'polypeptide(L)'
;MSAVTAAALVALAPTGTAQTDLRSTAQVATQLLQGTDSLQPLAGGLSPAQFAHPETRFKPAMRWWWQKPLDDAEALRELQVVADAGFGEVEIAFSSGAWATDDQRAILGHVLDKAAQLGIKASMTMGAAWPVQTPGTGVGSGFASQELQYGRAHVTGGQSFSGPVPPAIDAAQQTQPARLVAVTAARVVTAGPDVTTPGQPPAKSTVLDPQSLTDLTAQVKNGALTWQAPASGNWELFAFWSRENKGNYTNPFDADASRKATQDLDQIQIGKDNAPKLKKSGADLFEDSLELHATSIFWTPKMASEFRGRRGYDMAKYLPLMFVQGESDFPVPPKEPTPDFSLTDGSASKVRHDYYETLTDLYVADHLKVFQDWAKQYGMQYKAQAAYLQDLEPIRSFRSLQSFGGRSETESLDAGENLPISPDDPAWRNSLAFQQTIASGVHQGGGDLLSVELGAFFKPAYSMNLDDYRDLMGKEWAAGVSQPFIHGFALQAPDAAWPGTTRFNESVTDSWNDKTFPQWSSWSALNSYFARGTSVLETGTAKTDVAVYSDSFLSPRGHQSPFDAQRLEEQGFSVEYLDPQGLAQDARPDHGELFAGTSGYRALVIDQRSITRDASAAILRAAKAGVRVVFVGALPDHDTTYSTGAKGDAEVKNNVAATLKLPSATKVATQNDVAGALKRLNLAPRVASGGTQILSQWREVKGGAYVYLYNPSDHPVTFSPSFGVQGVPAEMSLWDGSISPIAQYASGGGRTTVPLTLQGGRSEVVAINTNAKPAVHVTGNQPEDGYFLVSNGKIVFRATESGGQTFQLSNGRKTDLNAEVRTDDDRPLPGIPSSRPSTIDQWTPWSLTVKTQTPTGGATVSIPNGLGDSQFQQFRLKDWRDITQLNGESGVGTYTANTTLPDGWHTNAAEGVQLNLGHVDGTADITVNGKLVGTQITDGRKWDITRWLHPGTNTIQIAVHTTLRNAVSKYNQKSTASQPYGLRGPVTLTPYQDYVVYNGK
;
A
#
# COMPACT_ATOMS: atom_id res chain seq x y z
N MET A 1 18.41 44.48 31.43
CA MET A 1 17.92 45.87 31.37
C MET A 1 17.01 45.96 30.15
N SER A 2 15.71 46.20 30.20
CA SER A 2 14.79 46.54 31.28
C SER A 2 13.38 46.07 30.88
N ALA A 3 12.61 45.65 31.88
CA ALA A 3 11.18 45.34 31.80
C ALA A 3 10.32 46.62 31.87
N VAL A 4 9.00 46.48 31.61
CA VAL A 4 7.82 47.02 32.34
C VAL A 4 6.60 47.06 31.38
N THR A 5 5.60 46.15 31.44
CA THR A 5 4.33 46.08 32.24
C THR A 5 3.28 47.21 32.10
N ALA A 6 2.06 46.84 31.67
CA ALA A 6 0.71 47.24 32.18
C ALA A 6 -0.36 46.48 31.35
N ALA A 7 -1.23 45.58 31.83
CA ALA A 7 -2.21 45.56 32.93
C ALA A 7 -3.63 46.03 32.54
N ALA A 8 -4.55 45.04 32.50
CA ALA A 8 -5.96 45.01 32.93
C ALA A 8 -7.07 45.78 32.18
N LEU A 9 -8.09 45.02 31.74
CA LEU A 9 -9.50 45.36 31.97
C LEU A 9 -10.35 44.09 32.10
N VAL A 10 -11.03 43.97 33.24
CA VAL A 10 -12.05 42.98 33.60
C VAL A 10 -13.41 43.68 33.51
N ALA A 11 -14.41 43.04 32.88
CA ALA A 11 -15.82 43.32 33.11
C ALA A 11 -16.66 42.03 32.90
N LEU A 12 -17.67 41.87 33.76
CA LEU A 12 -18.45 40.65 34.05
C LEU A 12 -19.64 40.40 33.08
N ALA A 13 -19.89 39.09 32.85
CA ALA A 13 -21.09 38.27 32.53
C ALA A 13 -22.53 38.89 32.49
N PRO A 14 -23.61 38.25 31.94
CA PRO A 14 -23.85 36.78 31.89
C PRO A 14 -24.77 36.16 30.76
N THR A 15 -24.97 34.84 30.89
CA THR A 15 -26.06 33.95 30.43
C THR A 15 -26.13 33.40 28.99
N GLY A 16 -25.77 32.12 28.86
CA GLY A 16 -26.70 31.08 28.37
C GLY A 16 -26.61 30.63 26.91
N THR A 17 -25.83 29.59 26.62
CA THR A 17 -26.24 28.36 25.92
C THR A 17 -25.04 27.40 25.89
N ALA A 18 -25.30 26.11 26.15
CA ALA A 18 -24.28 25.08 26.23
C ALA A 18 -23.73 24.75 24.84
N GLN A 19 -22.54 25.28 24.51
CA GLN A 19 -21.68 24.76 23.46
C GLN A 19 -20.61 23.89 24.12
N THR A 20 -20.67 22.60 23.84
CA THR A 20 -19.63 21.60 24.12
C THR A 20 -18.34 22.00 23.42
N ASP A 21 -17.40 22.56 24.17
CA ASP A 21 -16.07 22.96 23.73
C ASP A 21 -15.22 21.68 23.56
N LEU A 22 -15.21 21.12 22.34
CA LEU A 22 -14.31 20.06 21.89
C LEU A 22 -12.89 20.63 21.73
N ARG A 23 -12.23 20.95 22.84
CA ARG A 23 -10.80 21.34 22.84
C ARG A 23 -9.90 20.15 23.16
N SER A 24 -9.36 19.59 22.08
CA SER A 24 -8.13 18.82 21.93
C SER A 24 -7.77 17.77 23.00
N THR A 25 -7.93 16.51 22.62
CA THR A 25 -7.28 15.30 23.17
C THR A 25 -5.75 15.41 23.35
N ALA A 26 -5.09 16.33 22.64
CA ALA A 26 -3.64 16.55 22.71
C ALA A 26 -3.13 17.04 24.10
N GLN A 27 -3.89 17.86 24.83
CA GLN A 27 -3.43 18.37 26.13
C GLN A 27 -3.54 17.35 27.27
N VAL A 28 -4.48 16.41 27.18
CA VAL A 28 -4.66 15.36 28.20
C VAL A 28 -3.64 14.22 28.02
N ALA A 29 -3.17 13.98 26.79
CA ALA A 29 -2.05 13.06 26.52
C ALA A 29 -0.70 13.61 27.01
N THR A 30 -0.52 14.94 27.04
CA THR A 30 0.76 15.56 27.43
C THR A 30 0.97 15.54 28.96
N GLN A 31 -0.09 15.51 29.76
CA GLN A 31 0.01 15.40 31.23
C GLN A 31 0.19 13.95 31.75
N LEU A 32 0.19 12.96 30.85
CA LEU A 32 0.36 11.54 31.17
C LEU A 32 1.80 11.07 31.34
N LEU A 33 2.77 11.90 30.97
CA LEU A 33 4.18 11.49 30.83
C LEU A 33 5.12 12.27 31.77
N GLN A 34 4.61 12.75 32.92
CA GLN A 34 5.49 13.28 33.97
C GLN A 34 6.22 12.14 34.70
N GLY A 35 7.17 11.53 33.98
CA GLY A 35 8.04 10.46 34.48
C GLY A 35 8.80 9.67 33.42
N THR A 36 8.98 10.20 32.19
CA THR A 36 9.75 9.49 31.16
C THR A 36 11.21 9.92 31.13
N ASP A 37 12.10 8.93 31.17
CA ASP A 37 13.48 9.12 30.72
C ASP A 37 13.43 9.64 29.29
N SER A 38 13.86 10.88 29.06
CA SER A 38 13.84 11.46 27.73
C SER A 38 14.82 10.70 26.83
N LEU A 39 14.31 9.80 25.99
CA LEU A 39 15.10 9.15 24.96
C LEU A 39 15.59 10.20 23.98
N GLN A 40 16.90 10.23 23.75
CA GLN A 40 17.48 11.08 22.72
C GLN A 40 17.04 10.56 21.35
N PRO A 41 16.57 11.43 20.45
CA PRO A 41 16.19 11.02 19.10
C PRO A 41 17.39 10.43 18.36
N LEU A 42 17.10 9.52 17.42
CA LEU A 42 18.12 9.05 16.48
C LEU A 42 18.60 10.25 15.65
N ALA A 43 19.90 10.32 15.38
CA ALA A 43 20.43 11.36 14.52
C ALA A 43 19.82 11.23 13.12
N GLY A 44 19.13 12.29 12.66
CA GLY A 44 18.38 12.29 11.40
C GLY A 44 17.05 11.53 11.43
N GLY A 45 16.61 11.09 12.62
CA GLY A 45 15.33 10.43 12.83
C GLY A 45 14.26 11.35 13.44
N LEU A 46 13.10 10.77 13.75
CA LEU A 46 11.98 11.43 14.41
C LEU A 46 12.30 11.77 15.88
N SER A 47 12.02 12.99 16.29
CA SER A 47 11.93 13.35 17.71
C SER A 47 10.68 12.76 18.37
N PRO A 48 10.67 12.56 19.71
CA PRO A 48 9.46 12.14 20.41
C PRO A 48 8.25 13.03 20.11
N ALA A 49 8.45 14.35 19.96
CA ALA A 49 7.38 15.28 19.61
C ALA A 49 6.88 15.10 18.17
N GLN A 50 7.79 14.90 17.20
CA GLN A 50 7.42 14.66 15.81
C GLN A 50 6.70 13.31 15.62
N PHE A 51 7.10 12.27 16.35
CA PHE A 51 6.41 10.98 16.29
C PHE A 51 5.05 11.03 17.00
N ALA A 52 4.96 11.69 18.17
CA ALA A 52 3.69 11.85 18.87
C ALA A 52 2.67 12.67 18.05
N HIS A 53 3.16 13.68 17.32
CA HIS A 53 2.38 14.60 16.50
C HIS A 53 3.00 14.75 15.09
N PRO A 54 2.77 13.76 14.20
CA PRO A 54 3.31 13.81 12.84
C PRO A 54 2.86 15.06 12.08
N GLU A 55 3.76 15.58 11.25
CA GLU A 55 3.47 16.67 10.31
C GLU A 55 2.31 16.30 9.38
N THR A 56 1.57 17.31 8.88
CA THR A 56 0.40 17.09 8.03
C THR A 56 0.69 16.20 6.82
N ARG A 57 1.88 16.29 6.23
CA ARG A 57 2.28 15.51 5.05
C ARG A 57 2.26 13.99 5.26
N PHE A 58 2.37 13.52 6.50
CA PHE A 58 2.32 12.09 6.83
C PHE A 58 0.90 11.57 7.07
N LYS A 59 -0.07 12.47 7.27
CA LYS A 59 -1.46 12.09 7.52
C LYS A 59 -2.06 11.47 6.25
N PRO A 60 -3.00 10.53 6.38
CA PRO A 60 -3.67 9.95 5.22
C PRO A 60 -4.42 10.99 4.40
N ALA A 61 -4.70 10.64 3.16
CA ALA A 61 -5.54 11.41 2.26
C ALA A 61 -6.93 10.78 2.13
N MET A 62 -7.92 11.58 1.76
CA MET A 62 -9.27 11.12 1.43
C MET A 62 -9.57 11.40 -0.03
N ARG A 63 -9.87 10.36 -0.83
CA ARG A 63 -10.40 10.56 -2.18
C ARG A 63 -11.82 11.10 -2.09
N TRP A 64 -12.12 12.19 -2.77
CA TRP A 64 -13.36 12.94 -2.65
C TRP A 64 -14.05 13.07 -4.00
N TRP A 65 -15.12 12.31 -4.22
CA TRP A 65 -15.80 12.30 -5.52
C TRP A 65 -16.70 13.50 -5.68
N TRP A 66 -16.38 14.33 -6.68
CA TRP A 66 -17.15 15.50 -7.08
C TRP A 66 -18.12 15.14 -8.18
N GLN A 67 -19.40 15.21 -7.85
CA GLN A 67 -20.52 14.88 -8.70
C GLN A 67 -21.62 15.93 -8.57
N LYS A 68 -22.46 16.05 -9.60
CA LYS A 68 -23.53 17.04 -9.59
C LYS A 68 -24.64 16.66 -8.60
N PRO A 69 -25.30 17.66 -7.98
CA PRO A 69 -24.96 19.08 -8.02
C PRO A 69 -23.70 19.42 -7.22
N LEU A 70 -22.88 20.36 -7.71
CA LEU A 70 -21.78 20.91 -6.92
C LEU A 70 -22.33 22.06 -6.07
N ASP A 71 -22.10 22.01 -4.76
CA ASP A 71 -22.48 23.07 -3.83
C ASP A 71 -21.24 23.61 -3.12
N ASP A 72 -20.99 24.91 -3.26
CA ASP A 72 -19.78 25.56 -2.74
C ASP A 72 -19.73 25.56 -1.21
N ALA A 73 -20.87 25.84 -0.56
CA ALA A 73 -20.93 25.91 0.89
C ALA A 73 -20.72 24.53 1.53
N GLU A 74 -21.33 23.50 0.95
CA GLU A 74 -21.14 22.12 1.39
C GLU A 74 -19.72 21.63 1.12
N ALA A 75 -19.12 21.95 -0.03
CA ALA A 75 -17.73 21.60 -0.31
C ALA A 75 -16.77 22.19 0.73
N LEU A 76 -16.95 23.46 1.11
CA LEU A 76 -16.12 24.10 2.15
C LEU A 76 -16.36 23.52 3.56
N ARG A 77 -17.60 23.10 3.86
CA ARG A 77 -17.95 22.45 5.13
C ARG A 77 -17.36 21.05 5.21
N GLU A 78 -17.53 20.24 4.18
CA GLU A 78 -16.99 18.88 4.11
C GLU A 78 -15.47 18.87 4.20
N LEU A 79 -14.79 19.82 3.54
CA LEU A 79 -13.34 19.97 3.66
C LEU A 79 -12.89 20.22 5.11
N GLN A 80 -13.63 21.04 5.86
CA GLN A 80 -13.38 21.25 7.29
C GLN A 80 -13.57 19.94 8.06
N VAL A 81 -14.65 19.20 7.79
CA VAL A 81 -14.94 17.95 8.50
C VAL A 81 -13.91 16.86 8.21
N VAL A 82 -13.44 16.75 6.97
CA VAL A 82 -12.33 15.86 6.60
C VAL A 82 -11.04 16.26 7.31
N ALA A 83 -10.72 17.56 7.39
CA ALA A 83 -9.55 18.03 8.13
C ALA A 83 -9.66 17.75 9.64
N ASP A 84 -10.85 17.95 10.24
CA ASP A 84 -11.13 17.71 11.66
C ASP A 84 -11.07 16.21 12.00
N ALA A 85 -11.42 15.34 11.04
CA ALA A 85 -11.23 13.89 11.15
C ALA A 85 -9.76 13.46 11.05
N GLY A 86 -8.82 14.39 10.87
CA GLY A 86 -7.38 14.13 10.93
C GLY A 86 -6.74 13.75 9.60
N PHE A 87 -7.43 13.93 8.47
CA PHE A 87 -6.82 13.82 7.15
C PHE A 87 -5.91 15.02 6.85
N GLY A 88 -4.80 14.77 6.16
CA GLY A 88 -3.84 15.82 5.77
C GLY A 88 -4.04 16.33 4.35
N GLU A 89 -4.85 15.62 3.57
CA GLU A 89 -5.03 15.85 2.15
C GLU A 89 -6.40 15.36 1.69
N VAL A 90 -6.97 16.04 0.71
CA VAL A 90 -8.09 15.53 -0.09
C VAL A 90 -7.64 15.34 -1.54
N GLU A 91 -8.10 14.29 -2.19
CA GLU A 91 -7.92 14.10 -3.62
C GLU A 91 -9.26 14.24 -4.33
N ILE A 92 -9.46 15.34 -5.04
CA ILE A 92 -10.70 15.61 -5.77
C ILE A 92 -10.74 14.71 -7.01
N ALA A 93 -11.66 13.74 -7.02
CA ALA A 93 -11.93 12.90 -8.18
C ALA A 93 -13.08 13.51 -8.99
N PHE A 94 -12.78 14.04 -10.17
CA PHE A 94 -13.77 14.67 -11.03
C PHE A 94 -14.64 13.62 -11.76
N SER A 95 -15.95 13.85 -11.80
CA SER A 95 -16.87 13.05 -12.62
C SER A 95 -17.24 13.77 -13.92
N SER A 96 -17.55 13.01 -14.97
CA SER A 96 -17.88 13.57 -16.30
C SER A 96 -19.07 14.54 -16.27
N GLY A 97 -20.01 14.36 -15.34
CA GLY A 97 -21.13 15.26 -15.14
C GLY A 97 -20.76 16.62 -14.53
N ALA A 98 -19.63 16.70 -13.83
CA ALA A 98 -19.21 17.86 -13.03
C ALA A 98 -17.83 18.42 -13.43
N TRP A 99 -17.24 17.95 -14.52
CA TRP A 99 -15.89 18.32 -14.94
C TRP A 99 -15.86 19.41 -16.01
N ALA A 100 -14.81 20.22 -15.99
CA ALA A 100 -14.54 21.30 -16.94
C ALA A 100 -15.63 22.39 -17.02
N THR A 101 -16.46 22.54 -15.99
CA THR A 101 -17.48 23.60 -15.89
C THR A 101 -16.95 24.85 -15.19
N ASP A 102 -17.59 26.00 -15.44
CA ASP A 102 -17.27 27.26 -14.75
C ASP A 102 -17.47 27.13 -13.24
N ASP A 103 -18.57 26.51 -12.81
CA ASP A 103 -18.88 26.25 -11.40
C ASP A 103 -17.81 25.38 -10.72
N GLN A 104 -17.35 24.31 -11.39
CA GLN A 104 -16.30 23.44 -10.85
C GLN A 104 -15.00 24.21 -10.63
N ARG A 105 -14.60 25.07 -11.58
CA ARG A 105 -13.38 25.89 -11.45
C ARG A 105 -13.50 26.94 -10.35
N ALA A 106 -14.67 27.54 -10.18
CA ALA A 106 -14.93 28.50 -9.12
C ALA A 106 -14.85 27.84 -7.73
N ILE A 107 -15.56 26.71 -7.53
CA ILE A 107 -15.56 25.95 -6.28
C ILE A 107 -14.16 25.41 -5.97
N LEU A 108 -13.44 24.89 -6.96
CA LEU A 108 -12.04 24.48 -6.80
C LEU A 108 -11.19 25.62 -6.24
N GLY A 109 -11.37 26.85 -6.74
CA GLY A 109 -10.67 28.02 -6.23
C GLY A 109 -10.95 28.31 -4.77
N HIS A 110 -12.20 28.18 -4.31
CA HIS A 110 -12.55 28.37 -2.90
C HIS A 110 -12.02 27.24 -2.01
N VAL A 111 -12.11 26.00 -2.48
CA VAL A 111 -11.58 24.81 -1.80
C VAL A 111 -10.07 24.90 -1.62
N LEU A 112 -9.32 25.35 -2.63
CA LEU A 112 -7.88 25.58 -2.50
C LEU A 112 -7.55 26.66 -1.46
N ASP A 113 -8.32 27.76 -1.41
CA ASP A 113 -8.13 28.81 -0.40
C ASP A 113 -8.41 28.29 1.01
N LYS A 114 -9.50 27.51 1.18
CA LYS A 114 -9.86 26.90 2.46
C LYS A 114 -8.85 25.82 2.89
N ALA A 115 -8.38 24.97 1.98
CA ALA A 115 -7.32 24.01 2.26
C ALA A 115 -6.06 24.70 2.80
N ALA A 116 -5.68 25.83 2.19
CA ALA A 116 -4.57 26.65 2.67
C ALA A 116 -4.82 27.27 4.06
N GLN A 117 -6.06 27.62 4.39
CA GLN A 117 -6.43 28.11 5.73
C GLN A 117 -6.37 27.00 6.79
N LEU A 118 -6.76 25.78 6.41
CA LEU A 118 -6.76 24.60 7.27
C LEU A 118 -5.37 23.98 7.44
N GLY A 119 -4.43 24.32 6.57
CA GLY A 119 -3.09 23.72 6.56
C GLY A 119 -3.08 22.28 6.04
N ILE A 120 -4.05 21.91 5.21
CA ILE A 120 -4.10 20.63 4.48
C ILE A 120 -3.85 20.84 2.98
N LYS A 121 -3.59 19.75 2.27
CA LYS A 121 -3.35 19.75 0.83
C LYS A 121 -4.57 19.31 0.02
N ALA A 122 -4.58 19.68 -1.25
CA ALA A 122 -5.56 19.25 -2.23
C ALA A 122 -4.84 18.69 -3.45
N SER A 123 -5.13 17.44 -3.76
CA SER A 123 -4.77 16.75 -4.98
C SER A 123 -6.01 16.62 -5.86
N MET A 124 -5.84 16.27 -7.13
CA MET A 124 -6.98 16.06 -8.02
C MET A 124 -6.65 15.17 -9.22
N THR A 125 -7.66 14.45 -9.71
CA THR A 125 -7.53 13.67 -10.95
C THR A 125 -7.28 14.58 -12.15
N MET A 126 -6.52 14.08 -13.13
CA MET A 126 -6.30 14.73 -14.41
C MET A 126 -7.41 14.38 -15.40
N GLY A 127 -8.49 15.16 -15.36
CA GLY A 127 -9.69 14.86 -16.12
C GLY A 127 -10.73 14.07 -15.33
N ALA A 128 -11.79 13.67 -16.03
CA ALA A 128 -12.89 12.86 -15.49
C ALA A 128 -12.92 11.43 -16.06
N ALA A 129 -11.83 11.04 -16.72
CA ALA A 129 -11.61 9.72 -17.27
C ALA A 129 -10.21 9.26 -16.88
N TRP A 130 -10.05 7.95 -16.75
CA TRP A 130 -8.78 7.26 -16.56
C TRP A 130 -8.77 6.12 -17.58
N PRO A 131 -7.73 6.00 -18.42
CA PRO A 131 -6.57 6.90 -18.57
C PRO A 131 -6.94 8.33 -19.00
N VAL A 132 -5.98 9.27 -18.89
CA VAL A 132 -6.24 10.69 -19.15
C VAL A 132 -6.83 10.92 -20.54
N GLN A 133 -8.01 11.55 -20.57
CA GLN A 133 -8.66 12.01 -21.78
C GLN A 133 -9.04 13.48 -21.65
N THR A 134 -8.73 14.26 -22.69
CA THR A 134 -9.18 15.65 -22.82
C THR A 134 -9.96 15.83 -24.13
N PRO A 135 -10.81 16.86 -24.26
CA PRO A 135 -11.57 17.10 -25.49
C PRO A 135 -10.70 17.19 -26.75
N GLY A 136 -9.46 17.68 -26.63
CA GLY A 136 -8.52 17.78 -27.76
C GLY A 136 -7.66 16.54 -27.99
N THR A 137 -7.83 15.47 -27.20
CA THR A 137 -7.08 14.20 -27.36
C THR A 137 -7.96 12.98 -27.59
N GLY A 138 -9.29 13.15 -27.71
CA GLY A 138 -10.22 12.07 -28.04
C GLY A 138 -10.20 11.66 -29.52
N VAL A 139 -11.08 10.72 -29.89
CA VAL A 139 -11.23 10.16 -31.26
C VAL A 139 -11.26 11.27 -32.33
N GLY A 140 -10.48 11.08 -33.38
CA GLY A 140 -10.38 11.99 -34.53
C GLY A 140 -9.46 13.18 -34.33
N SER A 141 -8.88 13.36 -33.14
CA SER A 141 -7.95 14.47 -32.85
C SER A 141 -6.55 14.29 -33.45
N GLY A 142 -6.17 13.05 -33.77
CA GLY A 142 -4.79 12.69 -34.11
C GLY A 142 -3.86 12.50 -32.90
N PHE A 143 -4.35 12.78 -31.68
CA PHE A 143 -3.63 12.57 -30.41
C PHE A 143 -4.22 11.42 -29.58
N ALA A 144 -5.30 10.80 -30.05
CA ALA A 144 -5.87 9.62 -29.44
C ALA A 144 -4.89 8.44 -29.51
N SER A 145 -4.99 7.55 -28.53
CA SER A 145 -4.21 6.32 -28.51
C SER A 145 -4.44 5.48 -29.75
N GLN A 146 -3.36 4.85 -30.23
CA GLN A 146 -3.35 4.10 -31.47
C GLN A 146 -2.99 2.64 -31.24
N GLU A 147 -3.42 1.81 -32.18
CA GLU A 147 -3.04 0.41 -32.30
C GLU A 147 -2.52 0.13 -33.70
N LEU A 148 -1.74 -0.95 -33.83
CA LEU A 148 -1.37 -1.54 -35.10
C LEU A 148 -2.14 -2.84 -35.28
N GLN A 149 -2.65 -3.06 -36.49
CA GLN A 149 -3.26 -4.32 -36.91
C GLN A 149 -2.64 -4.79 -38.22
N TYR A 150 -2.79 -6.06 -38.56
CA TYR A 150 -2.36 -6.58 -39.85
C TYR A 150 -3.52 -7.21 -40.64
N GLY A 151 -3.29 -7.31 -41.95
CA GLY A 151 -3.96 -8.19 -42.88
C GLY A 151 -2.94 -9.12 -43.52
N ARG A 152 -3.39 -10.26 -44.07
CA ARG A 152 -2.49 -11.16 -44.80
C ARG A 152 -3.11 -11.83 -46.01
N ALA A 153 -2.26 -12.31 -46.90
CA ALA A 153 -2.60 -13.19 -48.01
C ALA A 153 -1.57 -14.30 -48.18
N HIS A 154 -2.07 -15.52 -48.39
CA HIS A 154 -1.27 -16.71 -48.70
C HIS A 154 -0.85 -16.67 -50.17
N VAL A 155 0.46 -16.74 -50.44
CA VAL A 155 1.03 -16.73 -51.80
C VAL A 155 1.88 -17.98 -52.01
N THR A 156 1.63 -18.74 -53.08
CA THR A 156 2.46 -19.91 -53.39
C THR A 156 3.78 -19.45 -54.03
N GLY A 157 4.91 -20.04 -53.64
CA GLY A 157 6.22 -19.72 -54.20
C GLY A 157 6.25 -19.80 -55.73
N GLY A 158 6.83 -18.79 -56.37
CA GLY A 158 6.85 -18.62 -57.83
C GLY A 158 5.63 -17.90 -58.41
N GLN A 159 4.52 -17.76 -57.67
CA GLN A 159 3.35 -17.01 -58.10
C GLN A 159 3.52 -15.50 -57.90
N SER A 160 2.82 -14.72 -58.73
CA SER A 160 2.75 -13.26 -58.60
C SER A 160 1.48 -12.85 -57.84
N PHE A 161 1.64 -11.99 -56.84
CA PHE A 161 0.57 -11.20 -56.27
C PHE A 161 0.47 -9.88 -57.02
N SER A 162 -0.71 -9.51 -57.51
CA SER A 162 -0.94 -8.22 -58.15
C SER A 162 -2.33 -7.70 -57.79
N GLY A 163 -2.41 -6.68 -56.95
CA GLY A 163 -3.68 -6.12 -56.52
C GLY A 163 -3.55 -5.24 -55.27
N PRO A 164 -4.69 -4.82 -54.68
CA PRO A 164 -4.70 -4.15 -53.39
C PRO A 164 -3.97 -4.97 -52.33
N VAL A 165 -3.21 -4.32 -51.46
CA VAL A 165 -2.54 -4.99 -50.35
C VAL A 165 -3.60 -5.57 -49.37
N PRO A 166 -3.27 -6.64 -48.62
CA PRO A 166 -4.24 -7.27 -47.73
C PRO A 166 -4.91 -6.25 -46.77
N PRO A 167 -6.24 -6.20 -46.69
CA PRO A 167 -6.90 -5.33 -45.72
C PRO A 167 -6.72 -5.89 -44.31
N ALA A 168 -6.78 -5.02 -43.29
CA ALA A 168 -6.78 -5.46 -41.88
C ALA A 168 -7.86 -6.54 -41.63
N ILE A 169 -7.61 -7.48 -40.70
CA ILE A 169 -8.48 -8.64 -40.42
C ILE A 169 -9.98 -8.28 -40.30
N ASP A 170 -10.32 -7.17 -39.65
CA ASP A 170 -11.68 -6.71 -39.38
C ASP A 170 -12.15 -5.57 -40.29
N ALA A 171 -11.47 -5.32 -41.42
CA ALA A 171 -11.76 -4.19 -42.31
C ALA A 171 -13.21 -4.15 -42.81
N ALA A 172 -13.88 -5.31 -42.93
CA ALA A 172 -15.29 -5.39 -43.33
C ALA A 172 -16.28 -4.91 -42.25
N GLN A 173 -15.84 -4.86 -40.99
CA GLN A 173 -16.65 -4.54 -39.82
C GLN A 173 -16.33 -3.16 -39.24
N GLN A 174 -15.23 -2.53 -39.68
CA GLN A 174 -14.72 -1.27 -39.17
C GLN A 174 -15.06 -0.09 -40.07
N THR A 175 -15.44 1.03 -39.46
CA THR A 175 -15.67 2.31 -40.14
C THR A 175 -14.57 3.33 -39.86
N GLN A 176 -13.61 3.02 -38.99
CA GLN A 176 -12.54 3.94 -38.62
C GLN A 176 -11.48 4.07 -39.73
N PRO A 177 -10.91 5.27 -39.95
CA PRO A 177 -9.84 5.45 -40.92
C PRO A 177 -8.56 4.73 -40.45
N ALA A 178 -8.02 3.86 -41.31
CA ALA A 178 -6.76 3.19 -41.09
C ALA A 178 -5.67 3.71 -42.04
N ARG A 179 -4.42 3.71 -41.60
CA ARG A 179 -3.26 4.14 -42.40
C ARG A 179 -2.31 2.97 -42.62
N LEU A 180 -1.95 2.72 -43.88
CA LEU A 180 -0.96 1.69 -44.21
C LEU A 180 0.41 2.09 -43.66
N VAL A 181 0.99 1.25 -42.81
CA VAL A 181 2.29 1.46 -42.15
C VAL A 181 3.40 0.75 -42.92
N ALA A 182 3.21 -0.53 -43.22
CA ALA A 182 4.22 -1.34 -43.92
C ALA A 182 3.57 -2.49 -44.68
N VAL A 183 4.29 -3.03 -45.66
CA VAL A 183 3.93 -4.28 -46.35
C VAL A 183 5.16 -5.18 -46.35
N THR A 184 5.03 -6.42 -45.87
CA THR A 184 6.14 -7.35 -45.72
C THR A 184 5.78 -8.72 -46.23
N ALA A 185 6.78 -9.57 -46.47
CA ALA A 185 6.54 -10.96 -46.79
C ALA A 185 7.53 -11.89 -46.10
N ALA A 186 7.09 -13.11 -45.83
CA ALA A 186 7.91 -14.16 -45.22
C ALA A 186 7.51 -15.55 -45.72
N ARG A 187 8.47 -16.45 -45.84
CA ARG A 187 8.25 -17.86 -46.17
C ARG A 187 7.79 -18.61 -44.92
N VAL A 188 6.72 -19.39 -45.07
CA VAL A 188 6.16 -20.26 -44.04
C VAL A 188 6.94 -21.57 -44.00
N VAL A 189 7.42 -21.92 -42.80
CA VAL A 189 8.04 -23.21 -42.51
C VAL A 189 7.01 -24.18 -41.93
N THR A 190 6.17 -23.70 -41.01
CA THR A 190 5.08 -24.49 -40.42
C THR A 190 3.85 -23.61 -40.26
N ALA A 191 2.72 -24.02 -40.84
CA ALA A 191 1.48 -23.26 -40.78
C ALA A 191 0.79 -23.39 -39.41
N GLY A 192 0.45 -22.25 -38.83
CA GLY A 192 -0.51 -22.10 -37.73
C GLY A 192 -1.94 -21.89 -38.26
N PRO A 193 -2.96 -21.99 -37.41
CA PRO A 193 -4.32 -21.56 -37.76
C PRO A 193 -4.35 -20.06 -38.03
N ASP A 194 -5.31 -19.65 -38.85
CA ASP A 194 -5.43 -18.25 -39.16
C ASP A 194 -6.06 -17.43 -38.02
N VAL A 195 -5.45 -16.31 -37.62
CA VAL A 195 -6.12 -15.29 -36.81
C VAL A 195 -7.15 -14.58 -37.69
N THR A 196 -8.43 -14.83 -37.42
CA THR A 196 -9.56 -14.25 -38.16
C THR A 196 -10.35 -13.23 -37.35
N THR A 197 -10.05 -13.11 -36.05
CA THR A 197 -10.73 -12.21 -35.12
C THR A 197 -9.68 -11.46 -34.32
N PRO A 198 -9.60 -10.11 -34.41
CA PRO A 198 -8.68 -9.32 -33.60
C PRO A 198 -8.90 -9.56 -32.11
N GLY A 199 -7.82 -9.54 -31.33
CA GLY A 199 -7.85 -9.81 -29.89
C GLY A 199 -7.96 -11.28 -29.52
N GLN A 200 -8.03 -12.21 -30.49
CA GLN A 200 -8.07 -13.66 -30.22
C GLN A 200 -6.76 -14.33 -30.66
N PRO A 201 -5.94 -14.83 -29.73
CA PRO A 201 -4.67 -15.48 -30.05
C PRO A 201 -4.90 -16.83 -30.75
N PRO A 202 -4.01 -17.27 -31.65
CA PRO A 202 -4.11 -18.57 -32.27
C PRO A 202 -3.73 -19.69 -31.31
N ALA A 203 -4.22 -20.91 -31.57
CA ALA A 203 -3.85 -22.09 -30.77
C ALA A 203 -2.36 -22.49 -30.91
N LYS A 204 -1.69 -22.05 -31.97
CA LYS A 204 -0.24 -22.22 -32.22
C LYS A 204 0.22 -21.14 -33.20
N SER A 205 1.46 -20.67 -33.10
CA SER A 205 2.01 -19.70 -34.03
C SER A 205 2.19 -20.27 -35.44
N THR A 206 2.10 -19.42 -36.45
CA THR A 206 2.70 -19.70 -37.76
C THR A 206 4.21 -19.48 -37.68
N VAL A 207 5.00 -20.49 -38.05
CA VAL A 207 6.47 -20.43 -37.99
C VAL A 207 7.01 -19.97 -39.34
N LEU A 208 7.74 -18.86 -39.33
CA LEU A 208 8.34 -18.21 -40.48
C LEU A 208 9.85 -18.50 -40.56
N ASP A 209 10.38 -18.44 -41.78
CA ASP A 209 11.83 -18.53 -42.01
C ASP A 209 12.50 -17.17 -41.77
N PRO A 210 13.43 -17.05 -40.80
CA PRO A 210 14.08 -15.78 -40.46
C PRO A 210 14.83 -15.15 -41.64
N GLN A 211 15.38 -15.94 -42.57
CA GLN A 211 16.13 -15.42 -43.71
C GLN A 211 15.23 -14.85 -44.82
N SER A 212 13.93 -15.13 -44.76
CA SER A 212 12.97 -14.74 -45.79
C SER A 212 12.23 -13.43 -45.49
N LEU A 213 12.33 -12.91 -44.26
CA LEU A 213 11.65 -11.68 -43.83
C LEU A 213 12.07 -10.51 -44.73
N THR A 214 11.12 -9.97 -45.48
CA THR A 214 11.36 -8.95 -46.51
C THR A 214 10.42 -7.78 -46.33
N ASP A 215 10.95 -6.56 -46.37
CA ASP A 215 10.16 -5.33 -46.46
C ASP A 215 9.86 -4.99 -47.92
N LEU A 216 8.58 -4.92 -48.26
CA LEU A 216 8.04 -4.61 -49.59
C LEU A 216 7.37 -3.24 -49.63
N THR A 217 7.43 -2.45 -48.55
CA THR A 217 6.68 -1.20 -48.39
C THR A 217 6.96 -0.21 -49.53
N ALA A 218 8.22 -0.07 -49.95
CA ALA A 218 8.62 0.82 -51.04
C ALA A 218 8.08 0.39 -52.43
N GLN A 219 7.58 -0.84 -52.58
CA GLN A 219 7.01 -1.37 -53.82
C GLN A 219 5.51 -1.08 -53.96
N VAL A 220 4.87 -0.63 -52.88
CA VAL A 220 3.43 -0.32 -52.86
C VAL A 220 3.17 1.00 -53.57
N LYS A 221 2.19 1.02 -54.48
CA LYS A 221 1.74 2.22 -55.19
C LYS A 221 0.23 2.32 -55.11
N ASN A 222 -0.28 3.44 -54.60
CA ASN A 222 -1.72 3.69 -54.44
C ASN A 222 -2.46 2.56 -53.69
N GLY A 223 -1.83 1.99 -52.65
CA GLY A 223 -2.40 0.88 -51.87
C GLY A 223 -2.38 -0.49 -52.57
N ALA A 224 -1.72 -0.61 -53.72
CA ALA A 224 -1.58 -1.86 -54.46
C ALA A 224 -0.11 -2.32 -54.54
N LEU A 225 0.10 -3.63 -54.60
CA LEU A 225 1.40 -4.27 -54.75
C LEU A 225 1.38 -5.18 -55.97
N THR A 226 2.48 -5.16 -56.73
CA THR A 226 2.83 -6.21 -57.70
C THR A 226 4.15 -6.82 -57.25
N TRP A 227 4.11 -8.08 -56.81
CA TRP A 227 5.26 -8.79 -56.24
C TRP A 227 5.22 -10.27 -56.63
N GLN A 228 6.38 -10.83 -56.98
CA GLN A 228 6.52 -12.26 -57.25
C GLN A 228 7.17 -12.96 -56.05
N ALA A 229 6.47 -13.92 -55.47
CA ALA A 229 7.02 -14.74 -54.40
C ALA A 229 8.20 -15.58 -54.94
N PRO A 230 9.34 -15.67 -54.22
CA PRO A 230 10.46 -16.51 -54.61
C PRO A 230 10.07 -17.97 -54.88
N ALA A 231 10.80 -18.64 -55.78
CA ALA A 231 10.46 -19.96 -56.33
C ALA A 231 10.72 -21.13 -55.34
N SER A 232 10.01 -21.17 -54.21
CA SER A 232 9.78 -22.35 -53.35
C SER A 232 9.00 -21.96 -52.08
N GLY A 233 8.25 -22.94 -51.55
CA GLY A 233 7.51 -22.81 -50.28
C GLY A 233 6.22 -21.99 -50.38
N ASN A 234 5.48 -21.94 -49.27
CA ASN A 234 4.35 -21.04 -49.11
C ASN A 234 4.83 -19.74 -48.48
N TRP A 235 4.28 -18.61 -48.89
CA TRP A 235 4.61 -17.29 -48.39
C TRP A 235 3.38 -16.63 -47.80
N GLU A 236 3.62 -15.83 -46.78
CA GLU A 236 2.64 -14.89 -46.22
C GLU A 236 3.04 -13.48 -46.66
N LEU A 237 2.10 -12.78 -47.29
CA LEU A 237 2.19 -11.36 -47.57
C LEU A 237 1.38 -10.62 -46.51
N PHE A 238 2.01 -9.73 -45.75
CA PHE A 238 1.38 -8.94 -44.69
C PHE A 238 1.25 -7.48 -45.11
N ALA A 239 0.17 -6.84 -44.68
CA ALA A 239 0.03 -5.39 -44.69
C ALA A 239 -0.39 -4.91 -43.30
N PHE A 240 0.33 -3.93 -42.76
CA PHE A 240 0.13 -3.41 -41.41
C PHE A 240 -0.57 -2.05 -41.47
N TRP A 241 -1.55 -1.85 -40.62
CA TRP A 241 -2.46 -0.72 -40.63
C TRP A 241 -2.53 -0.13 -39.23
N SER A 242 -2.18 1.14 -39.07
CA SER A 242 -2.39 1.87 -37.82
C SER A 242 -3.75 2.54 -37.80
N ARG A 243 -4.38 2.59 -36.63
CA ARG A 243 -5.65 3.29 -36.40
C ARG A 243 -5.76 3.73 -34.95
N GLU A 244 -6.75 4.56 -34.66
CA GLU A 244 -7.12 4.85 -33.27
C GLU A 244 -7.68 3.58 -32.63
N ASN A 245 -7.33 3.34 -31.37
CA ASN A 245 -7.81 2.17 -30.64
C ASN A 245 -9.20 2.45 -30.01
N LYS A 246 -9.86 1.41 -29.50
CA LYS A 246 -11.21 1.52 -28.91
C LYS A 246 -11.27 2.36 -27.61
N GLY A 247 -10.13 2.65 -27.01
CA GLY A 247 -10.02 3.22 -25.67
C GLY A 247 -10.34 4.71 -25.56
N ASN A 248 -10.19 5.48 -26.65
CA ASN A 248 -10.52 6.91 -26.69
C ASN A 248 -9.86 7.75 -25.58
N TYR A 249 -8.57 7.56 -25.31
CA TYR A 249 -7.78 8.37 -24.38
C TYR A 249 -6.53 8.94 -25.06
N THR A 250 -5.83 9.83 -24.39
CA THR A 250 -4.57 10.44 -24.87
C THR A 250 -3.53 9.35 -25.13
N ASN A 251 -2.82 9.39 -26.27
CA ASN A 251 -1.79 8.40 -26.56
C ASN A 251 -0.61 8.52 -25.57
N PRO A 252 -0.36 7.52 -24.71
CA PRO A 252 0.73 7.58 -23.72
C PRO A 252 2.11 7.30 -24.33
N PHE A 253 2.18 7.01 -25.63
CA PHE A 253 3.41 6.75 -26.38
C PHE A 253 3.74 7.87 -27.38
N ASP A 254 3.13 9.06 -27.23
CA ASP A 254 3.45 10.24 -28.05
C ASP A 254 3.49 11.53 -27.20
N ALA A 255 4.67 12.14 -27.14
CA ALA A 255 4.87 13.35 -26.35
C ALA A 255 4.02 14.53 -26.81
N ASP A 256 3.62 14.59 -28.09
CA ASP A 256 2.73 15.64 -28.59
C ASP A 256 1.31 15.47 -28.06
N ALA A 257 0.85 14.22 -27.88
CA ALA A 257 -0.45 13.93 -27.28
C ALA A 257 -0.48 14.32 -25.80
N SER A 258 0.54 13.92 -25.03
CA SER A 258 0.67 14.30 -23.61
C SER A 258 0.73 15.82 -23.44
N ARG A 259 1.51 16.54 -24.27
CA ARG A 259 1.54 18.01 -24.25
C ARG A 259 0.20 18.65 -24.58
N LYS A 260 -0.54 18.08 -25.53
CA LYS A 260 -1.87 18.57 -25.88
C LYS A 260 -2.84 18.39 -24.69
N ALA A 261 -2.81 17.23 -24.03
CA ALA A 261 -3.61 16.98 -22.84
C ALA A 261 -3.30 17.98 -21.71
N THR A 262 -2.03 18.24 -21.41
CA THR A 262 -1.66 19.22 -20.37
C THR A 262 -2.15 20.64 -20.72
N GLN A 263 -2.08 21.04 -21.99
CA GLN A 263 -2.60 22.34 -22.44
C GLN A 263 -4.12 22.44 -22.28
N ASP A 264 -4.84 21.35 -22.52
CA ASP A 264 -6.29 21.31 -22.36
C ASP A 264 -6.66 21.38 -20.87
N LEU A 265 -5.98 20.61 -20.00
CA LEU A 265 -6.19 20.64 -18.55
C LEU A 265 -5.95 22.06 -17.97
N ASP A 266 -4.92 22.77 -18.42
CA ASP A 266 -4.67 24.17 -18.04
C ASP A 266 -5.86 25.07 -18.34
N GLN A 267 -6.46 24.89 -19.51
CA GLN A 267 -7.54 25.73 -20.01
C GLN A 267 -8.88 25.40 -19.37
N ILE A 268 -9.21 24.11 -19.27
CA ILE A 268 -10.57 23.68 -18.98
C ILE A 268 -10.78 23.19 -17.54
N GLN A 269 -9.74 22.65 -16.88
CA GLN A 269 -9.86 22.12 -15.51
C GLN A 269 -9.27 23.08 -14.47
N ILE A 270 -8.05 23.57 -14.70
CA ILE A 270 -7.35 24.42 -13.74
C ILE A 270 -7.84 25.86 -13.90
N GLY A 271 -7.66 26.44 -15.08
CA GLY A 271 -7.95 27.85 -15.34
C GLY A 271 -6.93 28.80 -14.69
N LYS A 272 -6.76 29.98 -15.30
CA LYS A 272 -5.75 30.98 -14.90
C LYS A 272 -5.83 31.42 -13.43
N ASP A 273 -7.03 31.41 -12.84
CA ASP A 273 -7.28 31.95 -11.50
C ASP A 273 -6.89 30.96 -10.38
N ASN A 274 -6.84 29.66 -10.68
CA ASN A 274 -6.47 28.63 -9.71
C ASN A 274 -4.97 28.34 -9.68
N ALA A 275 -4.23 28.66 -10.75
CA ALA A 275 -2.79 28.40 -10.85
C ALA A 275 -1.96 28.92 -9.65
N PRO A 276 -2.16 30.15 -9.15
CA PRO A 276 -1.45 30.64 -7.95
C PRO A 276 -1.89 29.94 -6.66
N LYS A 277 -3.14 29.49 -6.58
CA LYS A 277 -3.71 28.81 -5.41
C LYS A 277 -3.16 27.39 -5.28
N LEU A 278 -2.98 26.69 -6.40
CA LEU A 278 -2.33 25.38 -6.45
C LEU A 278 -0.91 25.42 -5.87
N LYS A 279 -0.13 26.47 -6.11
CA LYS A 279 1.21 26.63 -5.51
C LYS A 279 1.20 26.70 -3.97
N LYS A 280 0.06 27.04 -3.37
CA LYS A 280 -0.08 27.19 -1.92
C LYS A 280 -0.57 25.89 -1.28
N SER A 281 -1.66 25.32 -1.81
CA SER A 281 -2.38 24.19 -1.21
C SER A 281 -2.49 22.96 -2.10
N GLY A 282 -2.02 23.01 -3.34
CA GLY A 282 -1.85 21.82 -4.18
C GLY A 282 -0.82 20.84 -3.62
N ALA A 283 -1.06 19.54 -3.81
CA ALA A 283 -0.09 18.46 -3.64
C ALA A 283 0.14 17.75 -4.97
N ASP A 284 -0.85 16.97 -5.44
CA ASP A 284 -0.68 16.07 -6.58
C ASP A 284 -1.70 16.30 -7.70
N LEU A 285 -1.24 16.13 -8.94
CA LEU A 285 -2.06 15.94 -10.13
C LEU A 285 -2.03 14.45 -10.45
N PHE A 286 -3.16 13.77 -10.26
CA PHE A 286 -3.23 12.32 -10.22
C PHE A 286 -3.74 11.72 -11.54
N GLU A 287 -3.00 10.77 -12.09
CA GLU A 287 -3.51 9.82 -13.06
C GLU A 287 -3.81 8.49 -12.37
N ASP A 288 -5.08 8.10 -12.45
CA ASP A 288 -5.57 6.83 -11.93
C ASP A 288 -5.05 5.64 -12.77
N SER A 289 -5.55 4.44 -12.48
CA SER A 289 -5.20 3.20 -13.17
C SER A 289 -5.06 3.36 -14.70
N LEU A 290 -3.94 2.86 -15.24
CA LEU A 290 -3.60 2.87 -16.66
C LEU A 290 -4.40 1.79 -17.42
N GLU A 291 -5.73 1.93 -17.50
CA GLU A 291 -6.64 1.00 -18.18
C GLU A 291 -6.57 1.12 -19.72
N LEU A 292 -5.43 0.77 -20.30
CA LEU A 292 -5.21 0.86 -21.74
C LEU A 292 -5.80 -0.34 -22.49
N HIS A 293 -6.31 -0.05 -23.68
CA HIS A 293 -7.04 -0.97 -24.54
C HIS A 293 -6.55 -0.87 -25.98
N ALA A 294 -5.79 -1.87 -26.43
CA ALA A 294 -5.55 -2.14 -27.84
C ALA A 294 -6.12 -3.51 -28.22
N THR A 295 -6.85 -3.56 -29.33
CA THR A 295 -7.44 -4.79 -29.87
C THR A 295 -6.37 -5.74 -30.39
N SER A 296 -5.26 -5.20 -30.91
CA SER A 296 -4.12 -5.98 -31.38
C SER A 296 -2.85 -5.64 -30.60
N ILE A 297 -2.14 -4.56 -30.92
CA ILE A 297 -0.96 -4.08 -30.16
C ILE A 297 -0.93 -2.56 -30.16
N PHE A 298 -0.35 -1.92 -29.14
CA PHE A 298 -0.21 -0.47 -29.09
C PHE A 298 0.64 0.12 -30.22
N TRP A 299 0.40 1.38 -30.55
CA TRP A 299 1.17 2.06 -31.58
C TRP A 299 1.27 3.57 -31.36
N THR A 300 2.24 4.16 -32.03
CA THR A 300 2.38 5.61 -32.19
C THR A 300 2.91 5.90 -33.60
N PRO A 301 2.51 7.00 -34.26
CA PRO A 301 3.04 7.37 -35.58
C PRO A 301 4.57 7.42 -35.66
N LYS A 302 5.26 7.64 -34.53
CA LYS A 302 6.72 7.74 -34.43
C LYS A 302 7.41 6.40 -34.13
N MET A 303 6.67 5.30 -33.99
CA MET A 303 7.20 4.02 -33.48
C MET A 303 8.40 3.52 -34.29
N ALA A 304 8.32 3.54 -35.62
CA ALA A 304 9.42 3.07 -36.47
C ALA A 304 10.72 3.87 -36.31
N SER A 305 10.62 5.20 -36.21
CA SER A 305 11.80 6.05 -35.99
C SER A 305 12.38 5.88 -34.60
N GLU A 306 11.53 5.77 -33.58
CA GLU A 306 11.93 5.60 -32.18
C GLU A 306 12.58 4.23 -31.96
N PHE A 307 11.94 3.17 -32.46
CA PHE A 307 12.49 1.81 -32.42
C PHE A 307 13.87 1.76 -33.06
N ARG A 308 14.03 2.28 -34.28
CA ARG A 308 15.33 2.28 -34.97
C ARG A 308 16.39 3.06 -34.20
N GLY A 309 16.03 4.22 -33.67
CA GLY A 309 16.95 5.06 -32.88
C GLY A 309 17.42 4.39 -31.59
N ARG A 310 16.54 3.62 -30.95
CA ARG A 310 16.78 3.04 -29.62
C ARG A 310 17.30 1.60 -29.64
N ARG A 311 16.88 0.81 -30.62
CA ARG A 311 17.24 -0.62 -30.76
C ARG A 311 18.31 -0.87 -31.82
N GLY A 312 18.55 0.10 -32.71
CA GLY A 312 19.65 0.08 -33.67
C GLY A 312 19.39 -0.69 -34.98
N TYR A 313 18.14 -1.08 -35.24
CA TYR A 313 17.75 -1.74 -36.50
C TYR A 313 16.32 -1.36 -36.91
N ASP A 314 15.98 -1.58 -38.19
CA ASP A 314 14.66 -1.28 -38.72
C ASP A 314 13.65 -2.39 -38.36
N MET A 315 12.50 -2.01 -37.82
CA MET A 315 11.45 -2.94 -37.40
C MET A 315 10.59 -3.47 -38.55
N ALA A 316 10.56 -2.80 -39.72
CA ALA A 316 9.52 -2.99 -40.73
C ALA A 316 9.32 -4.46 -41.12
N LYS A 317 10.39 -5.16 -41.52
CA LYS A 317 10.32 -6.59 -41.91
C LYS A 317 10.02 -7.55 -40.75
N TYR A 318 10.11 -7.08 -39.51
CA TYR A 318 9.91 -7.87 -38.29
C TYR A 318 8.54 -7.62 -37.64
N LEU A 319 7.73 -6.70 -38.17
CA LEU A 319 6.40 -6.39 -37.66
C LEU A 319 5.51 -7.63 -37.42
N PRO A 320 5.50 -8.70 -38.25
CA PRO A 320 4.68 -9.88 -37.94
C PRO A 320 4.98 -10.46 -36.54
N LEU A 321 6.23 -10.37 -36.08
CA LEU A 321 6.68 -11.01 -34.86
C LEU A 321 6.21 -10.31 -33.58
N MET A 322 5.72 -9.07 -33.69
CA MET A 322 5.27 -8.24 -32.56
C MET A 322 3.85 -8.56 -32.12
N PHE A 323 3.08 -9.26 -32.95
CA PHE A 323 1.67 -9.50 -32.68
C PHE A 323 1.46 -10.66 -31.70
N VAL A 324 0.85 -10.31 -30.57
CA VAL A 324 0.31 -11.25 -29.57
C VAL A 324 -1.12 -10.81 -29.29
N GLN A 325 -2.08 -11.38 -30.03
CA GLN A 325 -3.48 -10.94 -29.92
C GLN A 325 -4.04 -11.17 -28.51
N GLY A 326 -4.74 -10.16 -27.99
CA GLY A 326 -5.37 -10.20 -26.67
C GLY A 326 -4.43 -9.92 -25.50
N GLU A 327 -3.16 -9.60 -25.75
CA GLU A 327 -2.22 -9.21 -24.70
C GLU A 327 -2.42 -7.76 -24.26
N SER A 328 -2.46 -6.81 -25.20
CA SER A 328 -2.51 -5.36 -24.94
C SER A 328 -3.90 -4.80 -24.58
N ASP A 329 -4.80 -5.61 -24.02
CA ASP A 329 -6.16 -5.20 -23.63
C ASP A 329 -6.30 -5.28 -22.11
N PHE A 330 -6.59 -4.17 -21.43
CA PHE A 330 -6.74 -4.16 -19.98
C PHE A 330 -7.94 -5.01 -19.51
N PRO A 331 -7.78 -5.81 -18.43
CA PRO A 331 -6.51 -6.14 -17.79
C PRO A 331 -5.70 -7.10 -18.67
N VAL A 332 -4.38 -6.97 -18.67
CA VAL A 332 -3.55 -7.94 -19.39
C VAL A 332 -3.76 -9.37 -18.86
N PRO A 333 -3.64 -10.40 -19.72
CA PRO A 333 -3.89 -11.79 -19.32
C PRO A 333 -2.89 -12.26 -18.26
N PRO A 334 -3.24 -13.26 -17.42
CA PRO A 334 -2.34 -13.76 -16.37
C PRO A 334 -1.07 -14.44 -16.89
N LYS A 335 -1.00 -14.74 -18.19
CA LYS A 335 0.14 -15.33 -18.89
C LYS A 335 0.21 -14.77 -20.31
N GLU A 336 1.41 -14.64 -20.85
CA GLU A 336 1.63 -14.27 -22.27
C GLU A 336 0.81 -15.23 -23.16
N PRO A 337 -0.09 -14.70 -24.01
CA PRO A 337 -0.79 -15.51 -25.00
C PRO A 337 0.17 -16.10 -26.05
N THR A 338 -0.33 -17.04 -26.85
CA THR A 338 0.45 -17.56 -27.99
C THR A 338 0.67 -16.44 -29.01
N PRO A 339 1.92 -16.13 -29.40
CA PRO A 339 2.18 -15.14 -30.45
C PRO A 339 1.64 -15.60 -31.80
N ASP A 340 1.22 -14.66 -32.64
CA ASP A 340 0.65 -14.96 -33.95
C ASP A 340 1.69 -15.64 -34.87
N PHE A 341 2.92 -15.14 -34.80
CA PHE A 341 4.04 -15.59 -35.62
C PHE A 341 5.30 -15.84 -34.78
N SER A 342 6.08 -16.83 -35.20
CA SER A 342 7.36 -17.18 -34.59
C SER A 342 8.42 -17.48 -35.65
N LEU A 343 9.67 -17.63 -35.24
CA LEU A 343 10.81 -17.95 -36.11
C LEU A 343 11.42 -19.30 -35.73
N THR A 344 11.96 -20.00 -36.72
CA THR A 344 12.61 -21.32 -36.52
C THR A 344 13.86 -21.28 -35.65
N ASP A 345 14.49 -20.11 -35.51
CA ASP A 345 15.71 -19.91 -34.72
C ASP A 345 15.44 -19.37 -33.31
N GLY A 346 14.16 -19.17 -32.95
CA GLY A 346 13.76 -18.64 -31.63
C GLY A 346 13.97 -17.14 -31.45
N SER A 347 14.45 -16.40 -32.46
CA SER A 347 14.74 -14.96 -32.33
C SER A 347 13.50 -14.05 -32.27
N ALA A 348 12.30 -14.59 -32.49
CA ALA A 348 11.05 -13.84 -32.45
C ALA A 348 10.77 -13.18 -31.09
N SER A 349 11.03 -13.89 -29.98
CA SER A 349 10.84 -13.32 -28.63
C SER A 349 11.81 -12.17 -28.34
N LYS A 350 13.02 -12.20 -28.91
CA LYS A 350 14.00 -11.11 -28.76
C LYS A 350 13.54 -9.82 -29.46
N VAL A 351 12.91 -9.95 -30.63
CA VAL A 351 12.31 -8.82 -31.34
C VAL A 351 11.11 -8.26 -30.58
N ARG A 352 10.27 -9.12 -29.99
CA ARG A 352 9.15 -8.67 -29.14
C ARG A 352 9.64 -7.95 -27.89
N HIS A 353 10.67 -8.48 -27.23
CA HIS A 353 11.33 -7.82 -26.10
C HIS A 353 11.77 -6.40 -26.46
N ASP A 354 12.47 -6.23 -27.59
CA ASP A 354 12.90 -4.92 -28.08
C ASP A 354 11.71 -3.97 -28.38
N TYR A 355 10.53 -4.50 -28.71
CA TYR A 355 9.30 -3.73 -28.88
C TYR A 355 8.73 -3.27 -27.52
N TYR A 356 8.61 -4.15 -26.52
CA TYR A 356 8.14 -3.77 -25.18
C TYR A 356 9.10 -2.78 -24.48
N GLU A 357 10.41 -2.94 -24.68
CA GLU A 357 11.41 -1.95 -24.26
C GLU A 357 11.16 -0.59 -24.90
N THR A 358 10.76 -0.57 -26.18
CA THR A 358 10.46 0.67 -26.91
C THR A 358 9.16 1.30 -26.41
N LEU A 359 8.12 0.50 -26.13
CA LEU A 359 6.89 1.00 -25.51
C LEU A 359 7.15 1.61 -24.12
N THR A 360 7.90 0.91 -23.28
CA THR A 360 8.24 1.38 -21.93
C THR A 360 9.11 2.64 -21.99
N ASP A 361 10.08 2.69 -22.90
CA ASP A 361 10.88 3.89 -23.18
C ASP A 361 10.01 5.11 -23.50
N LEU A 362 9.01 4.92 -24.37
CA LEU A 362 8.10 5.98 -24.80
C LEU A 362 7.19 6.39 -23.65
N TYR A 363 6.57 5.44 -22.95
CA TYR A 363 5.73 5.77 -21.78
C TYR A 363 6.48 6.61 -20.75
N VAL A 364 7.71 6.22 -20.41
CA VAL A 364 8.54 6.95 -19.45
C VAL A 364 8.89 8.36 -19.96
N ALA A 365 9.36 8.49 -21.20
CA ALA A 365 9.90 9.75 -21.72
C ALA A 365 8.83 10.72 -22.21
N ASP A 366 7.79 10.20 -22.84
CA ASP A 366 6.80 10.95 -23.61
C ASP A 366 5.50 11.19 -22.83
N HIS A 367 5.32 10.49 -21.72
CA HIS A 367 4.13 10.62 -20.88
C HIS A 367 4.49 10.95 -19.43
N LEU A 368 5.12 10.03 -18.69
CA LEU A 368 5.42 10.24 -17.27
C LEU A 368 6.24 11.52 -17.04
N LYS A 369 7.31 11.69 -17.81
CA LYS A 369 8.16 12.88 -17.71
C LYS A 369 7.41 14.16 -18.11
N VAL A 370 6.58 14.11 -19.15
CA VAL A 370 5.84 15.29 -19.65
C VAL A 370 4.84 15.78 -18.60
N PHE A 371 4.06 14.88 -18.00
CA PHE A 371 3.12 15.25 -16.94
C PHE A 371 3.83 15.73 -15.68
N GLN A 372 4.95 15.12 -15.29
CA GLN A 372 5.74 15.61 -14.15
C GLN A 372 6.36 17.00 -14.40
N ASP A 373 6.87 17.26 -15.61
CA ASP A 373 7.40 18.59 -15.97
C ASP A 373 6.29 19.65 -16.00
N TRP A 374 5.07 19.27 -16.39
CA TRP A 374 3.89 20.12 -16.31
C TRP A 374 3.45 20.39 -14.87
N ALA A 375 3.32 19.35 -14.03
CA ALA A 375 2.93 19.48 -12.62
C ALA A 375 3.84 20.43 -11.82
N LYS A 376 5.15 20.40 -12.11
CA LYS A 376 6.14 21.33 -11.52
C LYS A 376 5.81 22.80 -11.72
N GLN A 377 5.10 23.17 -12.79
CA GLN A 377 4.71 24.57 -13.04
C GLN A 377 3.77 25.11 -11.95
N TYR A 378 3.05 24.22 -11.27
CA TYR A 378 2.16 24.50 -10.14
C TYR A 378 2.81 24.22 -8.78
N GLY A 379 4.08 23.82 -8.73
CA GLY A 379 4.73 23.37 -7.49
C GLY A 379 4.12 22.07 -6.95
N MET A 380 3.51 21.27 -7.81
CA MET A 380 2.85 20.01 -7.51
C MET A 380 3.65 18.83 -8.06
N GLN A 381 3.32 17.62 -7.63
CA GLN A 381 3.85 16.39 -8.20
C GLN A 381 2.80 15.76 -9.13
N TYR A 382 3.25 15.08 -10.17
CA TYR A 382 2.43 14.14 -10.91
C TYR A 382 2.44 12.82 -10.15
N LYS A 383 1.25 12.39 -9.71
CA LYS A 383 1.04 11.12 -9.03
C LYS A 383 0.43 10.12 -10.01
N ALA A 384 0.92 8.88 -10.05
CA ALA A 384 0.39 7.89 -10.97
C ALA A 384 0.44 6.46 -10.43
N GLN A 385 -0.59 5.69 -10.80
CA GLN A 385 -0.53 4.23 -10.86
C GLN A 385 0.16 3.82 -12.18
N ALA A 386 1.47 3.99 -12.24
CA ALA A 386 2.23 3.83 -13.48
C ALA A 386 2.28 2.36 -13.94
N ALA A 387 2.21 2.13 -15.27
CA ALA A 387 2.24 0.80 -15.88
C ALA A 387 1.17 -0.18 -15.33
N TYR A 388 0.11 0.35 -14.73
CA TYR A 388 -0.89 -0.42 -14.01
C TYR A 388 -1.57 -1.45 -14.90
N LEU A 389 -1.42 -2.72 -14.52
CA LEU A 389 -2.02 -3.86 -15.21
C LEU A 389 -1.81 -3.93 -16.72
N GLN A 390 -0.62 -3.52 -17.16
CA GLN A 390 -0.26 -3.35 -18.56
C GLN A 390 0.93 -4.20 -19.00
N ASP A 391 1.20 -4.25 -20.31
CA ASP A 391 2.37 -4.83 -20.98
C ASP A 391 3.56 -3.83 -21.02
N LEU A 392 3.86 -3.22 -19.88
CA LEU A 392 4.93 -2.24 -19.66
C LEU A 392 5.78 -2.66 -18.45
N GLU A 393 7.08 -2.36 -18.45
CA GLU A 393 7.95 -2.75 -17.33
C GLU A 393 7.65 -1.87 -16.09
N PRO A 394 7.10 -2.44 -14.99
CA PRO A 394 6.59 -1.64 -13.89
C PRO A 394 7.70 -1.04 -13.02
N ILE A 395 8.77 -1.79 -12.71
CA ILE A 395 9.82 -1.36 -11.77
C ILE A 395 10.51 -0.10 -12.29
N ARG A 396 10.86 -0.12 -13.57
CA ARG A 396 11.45 0.97 -14.34
C ARG A 396 10.52 2.16 -14.44
N SER A 397 9.22 1.93 -14.66
CA SER A 397 8.23 3.01 -14.74
C SER A 397 8.13 3.77 -13.42
N PHE A 398 8.03 3.06 -12.29
CA PHE A 398 8.01 3.66 -10.96
C PHE A 398 9.35 4.30 -10.57
N ARG A 399 10.49 3.65 -10.83
CA ARG A 399 11.83 4.24 -10.62
C ARG A 399 12.01 5.54 -11.39
N SER A 400 11.59 5.56 -12.65
CA SER A 400 11.71 6.74 -13.51
C SER A 400 10.83 7.88 -13.00
N LEU A 401 9.56 7.59 -12.67
CA LEU A 401 8.64 8.57 -12.08
C LEU A 401 9.23 9.22 -10.83
N GLN A 402 9.77 8.40 -9.92
CA GLN A 402 10.43 8.89 -8.70
C GLN A 402 11.65 9.77 -9.03
N SER A 403 12.47 9.37 -9.99
CA SER A 403 13.64 10.16 -10.42
C SER A 403 13.29 11.52 -11.03
N PHE A 404 12.08 11.66 -11.59
CA PHE A 404 11.56 12.92 -12.12
C PHE A 404 10.97 13.82 -11.01
N GLY A 405 10.86 13.33 -9.78
CA GLY A 405 10.21 13.96 -8.63
C GLY A 405 8.70 13.79 -8.60
N GLY A 406 8.16 12.85 -9.40
CA GLY A 406 6.76 12.45 -9.31
C GLY A 406 6.49 11.60 -8.08
N ARG A 407 5.25 11.17 -7.93
CA ARG A 407 4.77 10.38 -6.80
C ARG A 407 4.14 9.08 -7.30
N SER A 408 4.45 7.97 -6.65
CA SER A 408 3.89 6.67 -7.04
C SER A 408 2.67 6.34 -6.19
N GLU A 409 1.67 5.73 -6.83
CA GLU A 409 0.49 5.16 -6.17
C GLU A 409 0.27 3.72 -6.63
N THR A 410 -0.28 2.90 -5.75
CA THR A 410 -0.83 1.56 -6.01
C THR A 410 -2.29 1.51 -5.54
N GLU A 411 -2.94 0.35 -5.61
CA GLU A 411 -4.28 0.13 -5.07
C GLU A 411 -4.47 -1.24 -4.41
N SER A 412 -5.50 -1.37 -3.57
CA SER A 412 -5.88 -2.65 -2.95
C SER A 412 -6.78 -3.52 -3.85
N LEU A 413 -7.55 -2.94 -4.78
CA LEU A 413 -8.61 -3.64 -5.52
C LEU A 413 -8.06 -4.70 -6.48
N ASP A 414 -7.41 -4.27 -7.57
CA ASP A 414 -6.93 -5.20 -8.60
C ASP A 414 -5.52 -5.76 -8.31
N ALA A 415 -4.90 -5.33 -7.20
CA ALA A 415 -3.88 -6.13 -6.52
C ALA A 415 -4.42 -7.52 -6.09
N GLY A 416 -5.75 -7.69 -6.08
CA GLY A 416 -6.43 -8.96 -5.86
C GLY A 416 -6.77 -9.21 -4.39
N GLU A 417 -6.81 -8.16 -3.56
CA GLU A 417 -7.00 -8.35 -2.13
C GLU A 417 -8.42 -8.80 -1.79
N ASN A 418 -8.51 -9.66 -0.78
CA ASN A 418 -9.77 -10.10 -0.21
C ASN A 418 -9.80 -9.76 1.28
N LEU A 419 -11.01 -9.49 1.77
CA LEU A 419 -11.29 -9.30 3.19
C LEU A 419 -12.11 -10.51 3.73
N PRO A 420 -11.87 -10.98 4.96
CA PRO A 420 -10.72 -10.64 5.79
C PRO A 420 -9.41 -11.07 5.12
N ILE A 421 -8.36 -10.30 5.34
CA ILE A 421 -7.04 -10.60 4.80
C ILE A 421 -6.53 -11.89 5.45
N SER A 422 -6.05 -12.83 4.65
CA SER A 422 -5.44 -14.06 5.16
C SER A 422 -4.23 -14.46 4.32
N PRO A 423 -3.09 -14.81 4.95
CA PRO A 423 -1.92 -15.33 4.22
C PRO A 423 -2.17 -16.69 3.56
N ASP A 424 -3.26 -17.38 3.93
CA ASP A 424 -3.69 -18.63 3.28
C ASP A 424 -4.45 -18.39 1.97
N ASP A 425 -4.89 -17.15 1.69
CA ASP A 425 -5.47 -16.78 0.40
C ASP A 425 -4.35 -16.58 -0.63
N PRO A 426 -4.34 -17.31 -1.76
CA PRO A 426 -3.37 -17.08 -2.83
C PRO A 426 -3.33 -15.64 -3.32
N ALA A 427 -4.46 -14.94 -3.26
CA ALA A 427 -4.57 -13.55 -3.68
C ALA A 427 -3.79 -12.59 -2.75
N TRP A 428 -3.60 -12.97 -1.48
CA TRP A 428 -2.75 -12.23 -0.54
C TRP A 428 -1.29 -12.22 -0.96
N ARG A 429 -0.75 -13.40 -1.33
CA ARG A 429 0.67 -13.54 -1.74
C ARG A 429 0.94 -12.77 -3.03
N ASN A 430 -0.01 -12.84 -3.96
CA ASN A 430 0.01 -12.12 -5.20
C ASN A 430 -0.03 -10.59 -5.00
N SER A 431 -0.95 -10.10 -4.17
CA SER A 431 -1.02 -8.69 -3.79
C SER A 431 0.29 -8.24 -3.14
N LEU A 432 0.84 -8.98 -2.18
CA LEU A 432 2.11 -8.64 -1.54
C LEU A 432 3.25 -8.49 -2.58
N ALA A 433 3.37 -9.44 -3.50
CA ALA A 433 4.40 -9.39 -4.55
C ALA A 433 4.19 -8.20 -5.52
N PHE A 434 2.93 -7.87 -5.84
CA PHE A 434 2.58 -6.69 -6.61
C PHE A 434 3.05 -5.41 -5.91
N GLN A 435 2.71 -5.24 -4.63
CA GLN A 435 3.11 -4.07 -3.85
C GLN A 435 4.63 -3.96 -3.69
N GLN A 436 5.32 -5.08 -3.47
CA GLN A 436 6.79 -5.12 -3.45
C GLN A 436 7.40 -4.70 -4.78
N THR A 437 6.80 -5.08 -5.92
CA THR A 437 7.28 -4.67 -7.26
C THR A 437 7.25 -3.16 -7.44
N ILE A 438 6.18 -2.51 -6.96
CA ILE A 438 6.01 -1.05 -7.02
C ILE A 438 6.97 -0.37 -6.05
N ALA A 439 7.02 -0.83 -4.80
CA ALA A 439 7.95 -0.33 -3.78
C ALA A 439 9.41 -0.41 -4.22
N SER A 440 9.76 -1.46 -4.98
CA SER A 440 11.11 -1.63 -5.55
C SER A 440 11.51 -0.45 -6.44
N GLY A 441 10.62 -0.02 -7.35
CA GLY A 441 10.88 1.11 -8.22
C GLY A 441 11.08 2.41 -7.42
N VAL A 442 10.22 2.65 -6.44
CA VAL A 442 10.27 3.84 -5.56
C VAL A 442 11.58 3.89 -4.78
N HIS A 443 11.92 2.81 -4.06
CA HIS A 443 13.13 2.75 -3.25
C HIS A 443 14.40 2.85 -4.12
N GLN A 444 14.44 2.19 -5.28
CA GLN A 444 15.58 2.30 -6.21
C GLN A 444 15.76 3.74 -6.71
N GLY A 445 14.66 4.45 -6.96
CA GLY A 445 14.65 5.87 -7.33
C GLY A 445 15.03 6.82 -6.18
N GLY A 446 15.24 6.31 -4.96
CA GLY A 446 15.56 7.09 -3.77
C GLY A 446 14.35 7.77 -3.13
N GLY A 447 13.14 7.33 -3.48
CA GLY A 447 11.91 7.73 -2.81
C GLY A 447 11.59 6.84 -1.63
N ASP A 448 10.82 7.38 -0.70
CA ASP A 448 10.27 6.63 0.44
C ASP A 448 8.74 6.71 0.52
N LEU A 449 8.16 7.63 -0.24
CA LEU A 449 6.72 7.86 -0.26
C LEU A 449 6.12 7.05 -1.41
N LEU A 450 5.25 6.11 -1.05
CA LEU A 450 4.43 5.30 -1.96
C LEU A 450 3.02 5.28 -1.39
N SER A 451 2.06 5.88 -2.09
CA SER A 451 0.67 5.86 -1.65
C SER A 451 -0.10 4.66 -2.16
N VAL A 452 -1.22 4.35 -1.51
CA VAL A 452 -2.15 3.30 -1.92
C VAL A 452 -3.58 3.83 -1.89
N GLU A 453 -4.33 3.64 -2.98
CA GLU A 453 -5.78 3.65 -2.94
C GLU A 453 -6.25 2.48 -2.07
N LEU A 454 -6.69 2.82 -0.87
CA LEU A 454 -7.01 1.85 0.17
C LEU A 454 -8.51 1.72 0.36
N GLY A 455 -9.01 0.49 0.28
CA GLY A 455 -10.37 0.17 0.69
C GLY A 455 -11.39 0.06 -0.43
N ALA A 456 -10.96 0.06 -1.70
CA ALA A 456 -11.80 -0.30 -2.83
C ALA A 456 -11.93 -1.83 -2.93
N PHE A 457 -13.15 -2.37 -2.78
CA PHE A 457 -13.47 -3.79 -2.89
C PHE A 457 -14.81 -4.01 -3.58
N PHE A 458 -14.92 -5.08 -4.37
CA PHE A 458 -16.20 -5.61 -4.87
C PHE A 458 -16.97 -6.36 -3.77
N LYS A 459 -17.34 -5.62 -2.72
CA LYS A 459 -18.16 -6.09 -1.60
C LYS A 459 -19.37 -5.19 -1.43
N PRO A 460 -20.43 -5.66 -0.72
CA PRO A 460 -21.56 -4.80 -0.42
C PRO A 460 -21.09 -3.51 0.26
N ALA A 461 -21.41 -2.34 -0.31
CA ALA A 461 -21.06 -1.05 0.31
C ALA A 461 -21.60 -0.91 1.74
N TYR A 462 -21.12 0.08 2.47
CA TYR A 462 -21.45 0.37 3.87
C TYR A 462 -21.02 -0.70 4.88
N SER A 463 -20.11 -1.60 4.50
CA SER A 463 -19.73 -2.77 5.30
C SER A 463 -18.35 -2.68 5.93
N MET A 464 -17.53 -1.71 5.53
CA MET A 464 -16.14 -1.59 5.99
C MET A 464 -16.09 -1.12 7.44
N ASN A 465 -15.45 -1.92 8.29
CA ASN A 465 -15.02 -1.47 9.61
C ASN A 465 -13.71 -0.70 9.48
N LEU A 466 -13.46 0.27 10.38
CA LEU A 466 -12.17 0.97 10.41
C LEU A 466 -10.99 0.02 10.67
N ASP A 467 -11.24 -1.12 11.32
CA ASP A 467 -10.22 -2.15 11.55
C ASP A 467 -9.78 -2.87 10.26
N ASP A 468 -10.66 -2.96 9.24
CA ASP A 468 -10.32 -3.52 7.94
C ASP A 468 -9.24 -2.66 7.26
N TYR A 469 -9.36 -1.32 7.33
CA TYR A 469 -8.35 -0.41 6.81
C TYR A 469 -7.01 -0.53 7.55
N ARG A 470 -7.06 -0.76 8.88
CA ARG A 470 -5.84 -1.03 9.67
C ARG A 470 -5.15 -2.31 9.19
N ASP A 471 -5.91 -3.39 8.98
CA ASP A 471 -5.33 -4.67 8.53
C ASP A 471 -4.69 -4.57 7.16
N LEU A 472 -5.37 -3.89 6.22
CA LEU A 472 -4.84 -3.64 4.89
C LEU A 472 -3.49 -2.93 4.99
N MET A 473 -3.44 -1.81 5.73
CA MET A 473 -2.18 -1.07 5.89
C MET A 473 -1.08 -1.86 6.57
N GLY A 474 -1.38 -2.81 7.45
CA GLY A 474 -0.36 -3.65 8.06
C GLY A 474 0.46 -4.42 7.02
N LYS A 475 -0.23 -5.02 6.04
CA LYS A 475 0.41 -5.71 4.92
C LYS A 475 1.04 -4.72 3.92
N GLU A 476 0.37 -3.62 3.60
CA GLU A 476 0.91 -2.59 2.70
C GLU A 476 2.24 -2.02 3.21
N TRP A 477 2.29 -1.67 4.49
CA TRP A 477 3.51 -1.23 5.17
C TRP A 477 4.60 -2.30 5.14
N ALA A 478 4.25 -3.57 5.32
CA ALA A 478 5.21 -4.65 5.20
C ALA A 478 5.78 -4.79 3.77
N ALA A 479 5.00 -4.47 2.74
CA ALA A 479 5.43 -4.49 1.34
C ALA A 479 6.31 -3.30 0.94
N GLY A 480 6.26 -2.19 1.68
CA GLY A 480 7.01 -0.96 1.41
C GLY A 480 6.16 0.23 0.96
N VAL A 481 4.83 0.09 0.94
CA VAL A 481 3.91 1.22 0.80
C VAL A 481 3.96 2.06 2.08
N SER A 482 3.72 3.37 2.01
CA SER A 482 3.79 4.28 3.16
C SER A 482 2.46 4.92 3.54
N GLN A 483 1.72 5.47 2.58
CA GLN A 483 0.63 6.42 2.87
C GLN A 483 -0.74 6.00 2.29
N PRO A 484 -1.80 5.90 3.11
CA PRO A 484 -3.12 5.56 2.60
C PRO A 484 -3.87 6.76 1.98
N PHE A 485 -4.47 6.51 0.83
CA PHE A 485 -5.50 7.33 0.19
C PHE A 485 -6.82 6.56 0.28
N ILE A 486 -7.68 6.97 1.22
CA ILE A 486 -8.92 6.24 1.50
C ILE A 486 -9.88 6.38 0.32
N HIS A 487 -10.35 5.25 -0.20
CA HIS A 487 -11.46 5.17 -1.15
C HIS A 487 -12.78 5.03 -0.38
N GLY A 488 -13.61 6.04 -0.21
CA GLY A 488 -13.46 7.48 -0.42
C GLY A 488 -14.69 8.20 0.14
N PHE A 489 -14.75 9.51 0.02
CA PHE A 489 -15.82 10.39 0.51
C PHE A 489 -16.61 10.96 -0.68
N ALA A 490 -17.94 10.98 -0.61
CA ALA A 490 -18.77 11.56 -1.67
C ALA A 490 -19.26 12.96 -1.28
N LEU A 491 -19.07 13.94 -2.17
CA LEU A 491 -19.69 15.25 -2.00
C LEU A 491 -21.22 15.10 -1.94
N GLN A 492 -21.82 15.58 -0.85
CA GLN A 492 -23.24 15.45 -0.61
C GLN A 492 -24.03 16.57 -1.30
N ALA A 493 -25.16 16.21 -1.92
CA ALA A 493 -26.16 17.20 -2.29
C ALA A 493 -26.81 17.80 -1.01
N PRO A 494 -27.20 19.09 -1.00
CA PRO A 494 -27.85 19.71 0.16
C PRO A 494 -29.11 18.96 0.65
N ASP A 495 -29.82 18.30 -0.26
CA ASP A 495 -31.04 17.51 -0.04
C ASP A 495 -30.83 16.00 -0.23
N ALA A 496 -29.57 15.51 -0.12
CA ALA A 496 -29.24 14.10 -0.31
C ALA A 496 -30.11 13.19 0.58
N ALA A 497 -30.82 12.26 -0.06
CA ALA A 497 -31.60 11.25 0.65
C ALA A 497 -30.66 10.30 1.42
N TRP A 498 -31.13 9.81 2.57
CA TRP A 498 -30.41 8.79 3.33
C TRP A 498 -30.10 7.56 2.46
N PRO A 499 -28.91 6.93 2.57
CA PRO A 499 -27.81 7.23 3.51
C PRO A 499 -26.84 8.33 3.05
N GLY A 500 -27.13 9.01 1.95
CA GLY A 500 -26.30 10.04 1.35
C GLY A 500 -26.06 9.79 -0.14
N THR A 501 -25.32 10.69 -0.77
CA THR A 501 -24.83 10.51 -2.13
C THR A 501 -23.72 9.45 -2.15
N THR A 502 -23.73 8.57 -3.14
CA THR A 502 -22.76 7.47 -3.30
C THR A 502 -22.13 7.48 -4.69
N ARG A 503 -20.93 6.92 -4.79
CA ARG A 503 -20.23 6.64 -6.05
C ARG A 503 -20.36 5.14 -6.38
N PHE A 504 -20.17 4.80 -7.66
CA PHE A 504 -20.19 3.41 -8.15
C PHE A 504 -21.48 2.62 -7.86
N ASN A 505 -22.62 3.28 -7.65
CA ASN A 505 -23.91 2.61 -7.42
C ASN A 505 -23.87 1.54 -6.30
N GLU A 506 -23.05 1.72 -5.27
CA GLU A 506 -22.85 0.77 -4.17
C GLU A 506 -22.18 -0.58 -4.58
N SER A 507 -21.57 -0.66 -5.78
CA SER A 507 -20.86 -1.86 -6.26
C SER A 507 -19.43 -1.99 -5.73
N VAL A 508 -18.84 -0.87 -5.30
CA VAL A 508 -17.54 -0.79 -4.64
C VAL A 508 -17.76 -0.22 -3.25
N THR A 509 -16.95 -0.68 -2.30
CA THR A 509 -17.07 -0.33 -0.88
C THR A 509 -16.99 1.17 -0.61
N ASP A 510 -17.88 1.55 0.32
CA ASP A 510 -18.11 2.77 1.08
C ASP A 510 -17.83 4.10 0.39
N SER A 511 -18.90 4.84 0.11
CA SER A 511 -18.85 6.28 -0.10
C SER A 511 -19.11 7.02 1.21
N TRP A 512 -18.05 7.28 1.96
CA TRP A 512 -18.10 7.93 3.27
C TRP A 512 -18.78 9.30 3.19
N ASN A 513 -19.44 9.66 4.29
CA ASN A 513 -19.86 11.02 4.61
C ASN A 513 -19.91 11.19 6.14
N ASP A 514 -19.92 12.43 6.62
CA ASP A 514 -19.89 12.73 8.05
C ASP A 514 -21.26 12.72 8.74
N LYS A 515 -22.35 12.70 7.95
CA LYS A 515 -23.71 12.88 8.45
C LYS A 515 -24.36 11.58 8.89
N THR A 516 -24.11 10.48 8.19
CA THR A 516 -24.83 9.22 8.40
C THR A 516 -23.96 8.07 8.88
N PHE A 517 -22.65 8.06 8.59
CA PHE A 517 -21.75 6.98 9.02
C PHE A 517 -21.42 7.09 10.52
N PRO A 518 -21.83 6.12 11.36
CA PRO A 518 -21.58 6.20 12.81
C PRO A 518 -20.08 6.22 13.14
N GLN A 519 -19.28 5.41 12.41
CA GLN A 519 -17.83 5.33 12.57
C GLN A 519 -17.08 6.62 12.19
N TRP A 520 -17.73 7.64 11.63
CA TRP A 520 -17.01 8.84 11.19
C TRP A 520 -16.20 9.49 12.31
N SER A 521 -16.77 9.50 13.52
CA SER A 521 -16.12 10.04 14.72
C SER A 521 -14.81 9.33 15.10
N SER A 522 -14.65 8.08 14.68
CA SER A 522 -13.49 7.23 15.00
C SER A 522 -12.32 7.39 14.01
N TRP A 523 -12.50 8.08 12.88
CA TRP A 523 -11.42 8.30 11.89
C TRP A 523 -10.21 9.00 12.48
N SER A 524 -10.39 9.95 13.40
CA SER A 524 -9.28 10.69 14.00
C SER A 524 -8.27 9.79 14.73
N ALA A 525 -8.75 8.73 15.38
CA ALA A 525 -7.90 7.74 16.06
C ALA A 525 -7.11 6.90 15.05
N LEU A 526 -7.77 6.41 14.00
CA LEU A 526 -7.12 5.64 12.94
C LEU A 526 -6.14 6.48 12.12
N ASN A 527 -6.50 7.72 11.77
CA ASN A 527 -5.64 8.63 11.02
C ASN A 527 -4.39 9.01 11.80
N SER A 528 -4.48 9.13 13.13
CA SER A 528 -3.30 9.32 13.99
C SER A 528 -2.38 8.09 13.96
N TYR A 529 -2.97 6.89 13.97
CA TYR A 529 -2.21 5.63 13.82
C TYR A 529 -1.50 5.56 12.46
N PHE A 530 -2.22 5.84 11.37
CA PHE A 530 -1.64 5.88 10.03
C PHE A 530 -0.54 6.92 9.91
N ALA A 531 -0.77 8.16 10.38
CA ALA A 531 0.23 9.22 10.29
C ALA A 531 1.55 8.85 10.98
N ARG A 532 1.49 8.12 12.10
CA ARG A 532 2.68 7.63 12.80
C ARG A 532 3.39 6.54 12.01
N GLY A 533 2.65 5.57 11.46
CA GLY A 533 3.21 4.53 10.59
C GLY A 533 3.88 5.10 9.35
N THR A 534 3.19 5.98 8.63
CA THR A 534 3.73 6.73 7.48
C THR A 534 5.01 7.49 7.87
N SER A 535 5.01 8.20 9.01
CA SER A 535 6.20 8.95 9.44
C SER A 535 7.43 8.06 9.68
N VAL A 536 7.23 6.84 10.17
CA VAL A 536 8.31 5.86 10.36
C VAL A 536 8.84 5.40 9.01
N LEU A 537 7.94 5.00 8.10
CA LEU A 537 8.29 4.47 6.79
C LEU A 537 8.79 5.51 5.79
N GLU A 538 8.60 6.80 6.06
CA GLU A 538 9.13 7.90 5.23
C GLU A 538 10.30 8.65 5.89
N THR A 539 10.82 8.14 7.01
CA THR A 539 12.04 8.68 7.65
C THR A 539 13.22 7.77 7.37
N GLY A 540 14.38 8.36 7.06
CA GLY A 540 15.59 7.60 6.75
C GLY A 540 15.60 7.07 5.32
N THR A 541 16.20 5.90 5.10
CA THR A 541 16.24 5.25 3.79
C THR A 541 15.79 3.81 3.93
N ALA A 542 14.88 3.35 3.05
CA ALA A 542 14.51 1.94 2.98
C ALA A 542 15.73 1.08 2.65
N LYS A 543 15.91 -0.02 3.38
CA LYS A 543 16.95 -1.01 3.08
C LYS A 543 16.36 -2.41 2.95
N THR A 544 16.69 -3.06 1.84
CA THR A 544 16.18 -4.40 1.51
C THR A 544 17.31 -5.39 1.28
N ASP A 545 17.15 -6.64 1.73
CA ASP A 545 18.25 -7.60 1.77
C ASP A 545 18.53 -8.23 0.40
N VAL A 546 17.49 -8.62 -0.31
CA VAL A 546 17.58 -9.40 -1.55
C VAL A 546 16.82 -8.69 -2.65
N ALA A 547 17.47 -8.51 -3.81
CA ALA A 547 16.80 -8.19 -5.06
C ALA A 547 16.60 -9.46 -5.89
N VAL A 548 15.43 -9.62 -6.49
CA VAL A 548 15.11 -10.67 -7.47
C VAL A 548 15.12 -10.06 -8.87
N TYR A 549 15.93 -10.61 -9.77
CA TYR A 549 15.96 -10.19 -11.17
C TYR A 549 14.62 -10.51 -11.86
N SER A 550 13.99 -9.50 -12.48
CA SER A 550 12.74 -9.63 -13.21
C SER A 550 12.81 -8.91 -14.56
N ASP A 551 12.94 -9.67 -15.65
CA ASP A 551 12.74 -9.19 -17.03
C ASP A 551 11.32 -9.53 -17.47
N SER A 552 10.33 -8.74 -17.03
CA SER A 552 8.91 -8.98 -17.30
C SER A 552 8.17 -7.67 -17.59
N PHE A 553 7.39 -7.67 -18.67
CA PHE A 553 6.55 -6.54 -19.06
C PHE A 553 5.09 -6.76 -18.69
N LEU A 554 4.68 -7.99 -18.43
CA LEU A 554 3.29 -8.32 -18.12
C LEU A 554 3.04 -8.15 -16.62
N SER A 555 2.10 -7.28 -16.25
CA SER A 555 1.71 -7.07 -14.86
C SER A 555 0.24 -7.44 -14.61
N PRO A 556 -0.19 -8.70 -14.67
CA PRO A 556 -1.61 -9.04 -14.58
C PRO A 556 -2.23 -8.76 -13.21
N ARG A 557 -3.58 -8.75 -13.15
CA ARG A 557 -4.32 -8.66 -11.88
C ARG A 557 -3.86 -9.73 -10.91
N GLY A 558 -3.65 -9.32 -9.65
CA GLY A 558 -3.07 -10.21 -8.65
C GLY A 558 -1.73 -10.79 -9.11
N HIS A 559 -0.84 -9.93 -9.62
CA HIS A 559 0.49 -10.24 -10.13
C HIS A 559 1.12 -11.51 -9.51
N GLN A 560 1.41 -12.49 -10.37
CA GLN A 560 2.12 -13.69 -9.94
C GLN A 560 3.61 -13.50 -10.18
N SER A 561 4.34 -13.20 -9.10
CA SER A 561 5.80 -13.19 -9.17
C SER A 561 6.30 -14.57 -9.61
N PRO A 562 7.24 -14.65 -10.57
CA PRO A 562 7.86 -15.92 -10.95
C PRO A 562 8.73 -16.50 -9.84
N PHE A 563 9.02 -15.73 -8.78
CA PHE A 563 9.82 -16.13 -7.65
C PHE A 563 9.00 -16.14 -6.35
N ASP A 564 8.90 -17.30 -5.72
CA ASP A 564 8.28 -17.46 -4.41
C ASP A 564 9.26 -17.02 -3.30
N ALA A 565 9.02 -15.81 -2.77
CA ALA A 565 9.83 -15.21 -1.72
C ALA A 565 9.57 -15.81 -0.32
N GLN A 566 8.53 -16.63 -0.14
CA GLN A 566 8.07 -17.06 1.19
C GLN A 566 9.19 -17.71 2.03
N ARG A 567 10.04 -18.55 1.42
CA ARG A 567 11.15 -19.20 2.14
C ARG A 567 12.25 -18.24 2.59
N LEU A 568 12.44 -17.13 1.88
CA LEU A 568 13.36 -16.07 2.31
C LEU A 568 12.77 -15.29 3.48
N GLU A 569 11.49 -14.93 3.38
CA GLU A 569 10.74 -14.21 4.42
C GLU A 569 10.63 -15.01 5.72
N GLU A 570 10.39 -16.32 5.66
CA GLU A 570 10.40 -17.23 6.83
C GLU A 570 11.74 -17.23 7.59
N GLN A 571 12.83 -16.87 6.91
CA GLN A 571 14.16 -16.72 7.52
C GLN A 571 14.46 -15.26 7.93
N GLY A 572 13.58 -14.32 7.59
CA GLY A 572 13.67 -12.90 7.93
C GLY A 572 14.33 -12.01 6.87
N PHE A 573 14.59 -12.53 5.66
CA PHE A 573 15.09 -11.69 4.56
C PHE A 573 13.95 -10.84 3.99
N SER A 574 14.21 -9.54 3.80
CA SER A 574 13.35 -8.67 2.98
C SER A 574 13.68 -8.82 1.49
N VAL A 575 12.66 -8.73 0.64
CA VAL A 575 12.76 -8.99 -0.80
C VAL A 575 12.11 -7.85 -1.60
N GLU A 576 12.80 -7.44 -2.66
CA GLU A 576 12.32 -6.52 -3.70
C GLU A 576 12.77 -7.06 -5.08
N TYR A 577 12.34 -6.40 -6.16
CA TYR A 577 12.56 -6.81 -7.54
C TYR A 577 13.42 -5.81 -8.31
N LEU A 578 14.12 -6.27 -9.34
CA LEU A 578 15.02 -5.43 -10.13
C LEU A 578 14.93 -5.76 -11.61
N ASP A 579 14.63 -4.75 -12.42
CA ASP A 579 14.62 -4.86 -13.88
C ASP A 579 16.03 -4.83 -14.50
N PRO A 580 16.19 -5.32 -15.74
CA PRO A 580 17.50 -5.41 -16.38
C PRO A 580 18.17 -4.06 -16.61
N GLN A 581 17.39 -3.02 -16.91
CA GLN A 581 17.92 -1.69 -17.19
C GLN A 581 18.43 -1.03 -15.90
N GLY A 582 17.66 -1.10 -14.82
CA GLY A 582 18.05 -0.61 -13.50
C GLY A 582 19.34 -1.28 -13.02
N LEU A 583 19.45 -2.60 -13.20
CA LEU A 583 20.67 -3.35 -12.87
C LEU A 583 21.89 -2.90 -13.69
N ALA A 584 21.70 -2.71 -15.00
CA ALA A 584 22.79 -2.35 -15.91
C ALA A 584 23.27 -0.89 -15.73
N GLN A 585 22.34 0.03 -15.51
CA GLN A 585 22.58 1.47 -15.61
C GLN A 585 22.65 2.17 -14.24
N ASP A 586 21.82 1.78 -13.27
CA ASP A 586 21.58 2.57 -12.06
C ASP A 586 22.17 1.93 -10.80
N ALA A 587 22.11 0.60 -10.70
CA ALA A 587 22.37 -0.16 -9.47
C ALA A 587 23.79 -0.09 -8.89
N ARG A 588 24.74 0.52 -9.61
CA ARG A 588 26.19 0.66 -9.34
C ARG A 588 26.65 0.04 -8.00
N PRO A 589 27.31 -1.14 -8.03
CA PRO A 589 27.62 -1.84 -6.80
C PRO A 589 28.71 -1.14 -5.98
N ASP A 590 28.50 -1.06 -4.67
CA ASP A 590 29.46 -0.50 -3.72
C ASP A 590 29.42 -1.26 -2.39
N HIS A 591 30.58 -1.56 -1.81
CA HIS A 591 30.73 -2.30 -0.54
C HIS A 591 29.85 -3.56 -0.38
N GLY A 592 29.62 -4.29 -1.48
CA GLY A 592 28.80 -5.52 -1.48
C GLY A 592 27.29 -5.28 -1.55
N GLU A 593 26.86 -4.07 -1.89
CA GLU A 593 25.46 -3.69 -2.11
C GLU A 593 25.21 -3.19 -3.53
N LEU A 594 24.04 -3.50 -4.09
CA LEU A 594 23.45 -2.80 -5.23
C LEU A 594 22.58 -1.67 -4.73
N PHE A 595 22.55 -0.54 -5.43
CA PHE A 595 21.84 0.67 -5.00
C PHE A 595 22.25 1.11 -3.58
N ALA A 596 23.55 1.08 -3.26
CA ALA A 596 24.07 1.31 -1.91
C ALA A 596 23.60 2.64 -1.27
N GLY A 597 23.39 3.68 -2.09
CA GLY A 597 22.87 4.98 -1.65
C GLY A 597 21.36 5.03 -1.40
N THR A 598 20.61 4.03 -1.87
CA THR A 598 19.15 3.91 -1.71
C THR A 598 18.82 2.54 -1.11
N SER A 599 18.16 1.61 -1.82
CA SER A 599 17.67 0.32 -1.29
C SER A 599 18.75 -0.61 -0.71
N GLY A 600 20.00 -0.52 -1.15
CA GLY A 600 21.14 -1.26 -0.57
C GLY A 600 20.99 -2.79 -0.56
N TYR A 601 20.70 -3.41 -1.70
CA TYR A 601 20.52 -4.86 -1.82
C TYR A 601 21.83 -5.62 -1.64
N ARG A 602 21.88 -6.54 -0.67
CA ARG A 602 23.09 -7.31 -0.31
C ARG A 602 23.22 -8.63 -1.09
N ALA A 603 22.14 -9.02 -1.77
CA ALA A 603 22.09 -10.19 -2.65
C ALA A 603 21.24 -9.94 -3.90
N LEU A 604 21.54 -10.69 -4.96
CA LEU A 604 20.80 -10.75 -6.20
C LEU A 604 20.48 -12.21 -6.55
N VAL A 605 19.20 -12.51 -6.77
CA VAL A 605 18.70 -13.82 -7.18
C VAL A 605 18.29 -13.78 -8.65
N ILE A 606 18.69 -14.80 -9.41
CA ILE A 606 18.37 -14.94 -10.83
C ILE A 606 17.73 -16.30 -11.07
N ASP A 607 16.45 -16.29 -11.46
CA ASP A 607 15.67 -17.49 -11.82
C ASP A 607 15.06 -17.34 -13.24
N GLN A 608 15.91 -16.97 -14.20
CA GLN A 608 15.52 -16.82 -15.60
C GLN A 608 16.59 -17.39 -16.53
N ARG A 609 16.16 -17.95 -17.67
CA ARG A 609 17.05 -18.56 -18.67
C ARG A 609 17.64 -17.58 -19.67
N SER A 610 17.06 -16.39 -19.73
CA SER A 610 17.40 -15.34 -20.68
C SER A 610 17.60 -14.07 -19.87
N ILE A 611 18.70 -13.37 -20.09
CA ILE A 611 18.98 -12.08 -19.45
C ILE A 611 19.64 -11.16 -20.48
N THR A 612 19.50 -9.85 -20.35
CA THR A 612 20.19 -8.94 -21.27
C THR A 612 21.71 -9.10 -21.13
N ARG A 613 22.45 -8.92 -22.23
CA ARG A 613 23.92 -8.88 -22.21
C ARG A 613 24.45 -7.90 -21.17
N ASP A 614 23.84 -6.72 -21.08
CA ASP A 614 24.28 -5.68 -20.14
C ASP A 614 23.95 -6.02 -18.68
N ALA A 615 22.81 -6.66 -18.42
CA ALA A 615 22.52 -7.23 -17.10
C ALA A 615 23.53 -8.31 -16.73
N SER A 616 23.87 -9.23 -17.64
CA SER A 616 24.88 -10.27 -17.36
C SER A 616 26.25 -9.68 -16.97
N ALA A 617 26.66 -8.59 -17.64
CA ALA A 617 27.88 -7.88 -17.32
C ALA A 617 27.79 -7.16 -15.97
N ALA A 618 26.62 -6.60 -15.64
CA ALA A 618 26.35 -5.96 -14.35
C ALA A 618 26.36 -6.96 -13.19
N ILE A 619 25.77 -8.15 -13.35
CA ILE A 619 25.81 -9.25 -12.37
C ILE A 619 27.26 -9.61 -12.05
N LEU A 620 28.11 -9.76 -13.07
CA LEU A 620 29.53 -10.05 -12.87
C LEU A 620 30.24 -8.93 -12.10
N ARG A 621 29.93 -7.65 -12.39
CA ARG A 621 30.46 -6.52 -11.61
C ARG A 621 29.98 -6.54 -10.16
N ALA A 622 28.71 -6.82 -9.92
CA ALA A 622 28.12 -6.92 -8.59
C ALA A 622 28.79 -8.01 -7.75
N ALA A 623 28.95 -9.22 -8.32
CA ALA A 623 29.62 -10.33 -7.65
C ALA A 623 31.08 -9.98 -7.31
N LYS A 624 31.82 -9.31 -8.22
CA LYS A 624 33.20 -8.83 -7.96
C LYS A 624 33.26 -7.82 -6.81
N ALA A 625 32.22 -7.00 -6.64
CA ALA A 625 32.10 -6.03 -5.57
C ALA A 625 31.62 -6.65 -4.23
N GLY A 626 31.32 -7.96 -4.18
CA GLY A 626 30.94 -8.67 -2.96
C GLY A 626 29.43 -8.85 -2.73
N VAL A 627 28.60 -8.44 -3.70
CA VAL A 627 27.15 -8.74 -3.69
C VAL A 627 26.98 -10.25 -3.83
N ARG A 628 26.11 -10.86 -3.00
CA ARG A 628 25.88 -12.31 -3.08
C ARG A 628 24.99 -12.62 -4.28
N VAL A 629 25.47 -13.45 -5.20
CA VAL A 629 24.70 -13.80 -6.42
C VAL A 629 24.27 -15.26 -6.36
N VAL A 630 22.97 -15.51 -6.49
CA VAL A 630 22.41 -16.88 -6.49
C VAL A 630 21.65 -17.12 -7.79
N PHE A 631 22.15 -18.07 -8.59
CA PHE A 631 21.41 -18.58 -9.74
C PHE A 631 20.55 -19.77 -9.34
N VAL A 632 19.28 -19.76 -9.74
CA VAL A 632 18.33 -20.85 -9.49
C VAL A 632 18.16 -21.69 -10.76
N GLY A 633 18.07 -23.02 -10.60
CA GLY A 633 17.72 -23.91 -11.70
C GLY A 633 18.70 -23.90 -12.87
N ALA A 634 18.19 -23.70 -14.09
CA ALA A 634 19.01 -23.70 -15.29
C ALA A 634 19.65 -22.31 -15.51
N LEU A 635 20.95 -22.28 -15.83
CA LEU A 635 21.69 -21.02 -15.94
C LEU A 635 21.25 -20.20 -17.15
N PRO A 636 21.31 -18.86 -17.06
CA PRO A 636 21.13 -18.01 -18.23
C PRO A 636 22.16 -18.34 -19.29
N ASP A 637 21.71 -18.50 -20.53
CA ASP A 637 22.59 -18.92 -21.64
C ASP A 637 22.36 -18.17 -22.95
N HIS A 638 21.51 -17.15 -22.97
CA HIS A 638 21.30 -16.30 -24.13
C HIS A 638 20.84 -14.89 -23.74
N ASP A 639 21.09 -13.95 -24.65
CA ASP A 639 20.70 -12.55 -24.57
C ASP A 639 19.22 -12.38 -24.93
N THR A 640 18.50 -11.52 -24.21
CA THR A 640 17.09 -11.17 -24.52
C THR A 640 16.96 -10.16 -25.66
N THR A 641 18.00 -9.37 -25.95
CA THR A 641 18.00 -8.36 -27.03
C THR A 641 18.33 -8.98 -28.41
N TYR A 642 17.67 -8.52 -29.48
CA TYR A 642 17.88 -9.07 -30.83
C TYR A 642 19.22 -8.63 -31.46
N SER A 643 19.55 -7.35 -31.34
CA SER A 643 20.63 -6.68 -32.09
C SER A 643 22.04 -7.24 -31.86
N THR A 644 22.28 -7.92 -30.74
CA THR A 644 23.57 -8.49 -30.36
C THR A 644 23.82 -9.89 -30.96
N GLY A 645 22.75 -10.58 -31.36
CA GLY A 645 22.78 -11.93 -31.94
C GLY A 645 23.60 -12.93 -31.13
N ALA A 646 24.27 -13.86 -31.83
CA ALA A 646 25.07 -14.91 -31.21
C ALA A 646 26.25 -14.39 -30.35
N LYS A 647 26.72 -13.16 -30.61
CA LYS A 647 27.74 -12.52 -29.79
C LYS A 647 27.20 -12.19 -28.40
N GLY A 648 25.97 -11.66 -28.31
CA GLY A 648 25.30 -11.42 -27.03
C GLY A 648 25.16 -12.71 -26.23
N ASP A 649 24.69 -13.79 -26.85
CA ASP A 649 24.55 -15.10 -26.21
C ASP A 649 25.88 -15.63 -25.66
N ALA A 650 26.96 -15.49 -26.44
CA ALA A 650 28.30 -15.89 -26.00
C ALA A 650 28.78 -15.05 -24.80
N GLU A 651 28.52 -13.74 -24.80
CA GLU A 651 28.87 -12.86 -23.69
C GLU A 651 28.08 -13.18 -22.42
N VAL A 652 26.77 -13.47 -22.53
CA VAL A 652 25.94 -13.93 -21.39
C VAL A 652 26.54 -15.19 -20.78
N LYS A 653 26.80 -16.23 -21.58
CA LYS A 653 27.41 -17.49 -21.10
C LYS A 653 28.75 -17.24 -20.41
N ASN A 654 29.60 -16.40 -21.00
CA ASN A 654 30.91 -16.08 -20.46
C ASN A 654 30.81 -15.33 -19.13
N ASN A 655 29.91 -14.35 -19.03
CA ASN A 655 29.70 -13.56 -17.81
C ASN A 655 29.11 -14.40 -16.68
N VAL A 656 28.13 -15.26 -16.96
CA VAL A 656 27.56 -16.19 -15.98
C VAL A 656 28.62 -17.17 -15.49
N ALA A 657 29.39 -17.77 -16.40
CA ALA A 657 30.48 -18.68 -16.04
C ALA A 657 31.60 -17.99 -15.23
N ALA A 658 31.91 -16.73 -15.55
CA ALA A 658 32.86 -15.93 -14.78
C ALA A 658 32.33 -15.59 -13.39
N THR A 659 31.03 -15.31 -13.28
CA THR A 659 30.37 -15.01 -12.01
C THR A 659 30.44 -16.19 -11.06
N LEU A 660 30.11 -17.40 -11.52
CA LEU A 660 30.15 -18.64 -10.71
C LEU A 660 31.55 -19.06 -10.23
N LYS A 661 32.62 -18.46 -10.76
CA LYS A 661 34.00 -18.67 -10.26
C LYS A 661 34.34 -17.80 -9.05
N LEU A 662 33.49 -16.82 -8.73
CA LEU A 662 33.71 -15.91 -7.61
C LEU A 662 33.16 -16.51 -6.31
N PRO A 663 33.81 -16.26 -5.15
CA PRO A 663 33.36 -16.78 -3.85
C PRO A 663 32.03 -16.17 -3.37
N SER A 664 31.60 -15.07 -3.98
CA SER A 664 30.33 -14.38 -3.72
C SER A 664 29.16 -14.96 -4.51
N ALA A 665 29.37 -15.98 -5.36
CA ALA A 665 28.33 -16.52 -6.21
C ALA A 665 28.13 -18.03 -6.03
N THR A 666 26.89 -18.49 -6.22
CA THR A 666 26.58 -19.92 -6.24
C THR A 666 25.38 -20.20 -7.14
N LYS A 667 25.20 -21.48 -7.47
CA LYS A 667 24.00 -22.02 -8.09
C LYS A 667 23.24 -22.90 -7.08
N VAL A 668 21.92 -22.90 -7.15
CA VAL A 668 21.03 -23.83 -6.44
C VAL A 668 20.07 -24.54 -7.38
N ALA A 669 19.43 -25.62 -6.91
CA ALA A 669 18.51 -26.40 -7.73
C ALA A 669 17.12 -25.75 -7.78
N THR A 670 16.62 -25.26 -6.65
CA THR A 670 15.25 -24.72 -6.52
C THR A 670 15.22 -23.40 -5.75
N GLN A 671 14.13 -22.65 -5.87
CA GLN A 671 13.92 -21.41 -5.11
C GLN A 671 14.00 -21.62 -3.59
N ASN A 672 13.53 -22.78 -3.09
CA ASN A 672 13.60 -23.16 -1.68
C ASN A 672 15.03 -23.22 -1.11
N ASP A 673 16.03 -23.44 -1.96
CA ASP A 673 17.43 -23.57 -1.54
C ASP A 673 18.15 -22.22 -1.37
N VAL A 674 17.53 -21.12 -1.82
CA VAL A 674 18.16 -19.79 -1.88
C VAL A 674 18.54 -19.28 -0.49
N ALA A 675 17.64 -19.38 0.50
CA ALA A 675 17.94 -18.94 1.87
C ALA A 675 19.17 -19.66 2.46
N GLY A 676 19.24 -20.98 2.23
CA GLY A 676 20.40 -21.79 2.64
C GLY A 676 21.68 -21.41 1.90
N ALA A 677 21.59 -21.04 0.63
CA ALA A 677 22.72 -20.53 -0.15
C ALA A 677 23.24 -19.18 0.36
N LEU A 678 22.35 -18.23 0.65
CA LEU A 678 22.75 -16.94 1.22
C LEU A 678 23.48 -17.10 2.56
N LYS A 679 23.02 -18.04 3.41
CA LYS A 679 23.71 -18.40 4.65
C LYS A 679 25.12 -18.95 4.39
N ARG A 680 25.29 -19.85 3.41
CA ARG A 680 26.63 -20.37 3.01
C ARG A 680 27.55 -19.27 2.45
N LEU A 681 26.97 -18.25 1.84
CA LEU A 681 27.66 -17.04 1.38
C LEU A 681 27.85 -15.99 2.49
N ASN A 682 27.69 -16.38 3.76
CA ASN A 682 27.85 -15.54 4.94
C ASN A 682 26.98 -14.27 4.89
N LEU A 683 25.73 -14.40 4.45
CA LEU A 683 24.74 -13.35 4.54
C LEU A 683 23.65 -13.76 5.55
N ALA A 684 23.50 -12.95 6.59
CA ALA A 684 22.38 -13.03 7.53
C ALA A 684 21.41 -11.86 7.25
N PRO A 685 20.10 -12.06 7.47
CA PRO A 685 19.11 -11.00 7.27
C PRO A 685 19.32 -9.83 8.24
N ARG A 686 18.85 -8.64 7.83
CA ARG A 686 18.83 -7.45 8.69
C ARG A 686 17.92 -7.69 9.91
N VAL A 687 16.85 -8.45 9.74
CA VAL A 687 15.96 -8.90 10.82
C VAL A 687 15.94 -10.43 10.83
N ALA A 688 16.68 -11.07 11.73
CA ALA A 688 16.65 -12.53 11.86
C ALA A 688 15.50 -12.94 12.78
N SER A 689 14.52 -13.66 12.27
CA SER A 689 13.32 -14.08 13.00
C SER A 689 13.46 -15.43 13.72
N GLY A 690 14.52 -16.19 13.45
CA GLY A 690 14.71 -17.53 14.02
C GLY A 690 13.75 -18.59 13.48
N GLY A 691 13.17 -18.36 12.30
CA GLY A 691 12.20 -19.27 11.66
C GLY A 691 10.74 -18.90 11.90
N THR A 692 10.47 -17.86 12.70
CA THR A 692 9.13 -17.28 12.83
C THR A 692 8.79 -16.48 11.58
N GLN A 693 7.61 -16.71 11.01
CA GLN A 693 7.14 -15.99 9.84
C GLN A 693 6.73 -14.56 10.22
N ILE A 694 7.54 -13.58 9.85
CA ILE A 694 7.33 -12.16 10.09
C ILE A 694 7.78 -11.40 8.84
N LEU A 695 7.02 -10.39 8.45
CA LEU A 695 7.46 -9.43 7.44
C LEU A 695 8.04 -8.20 8.13
N SER A 696 9.00 -7.53 7.48
CA SER A 696 9.64 -6.36 8.07
C SER A 696 10.06 -5.32 7.05
N GLN A 697 10.07 -4.07 7.49
CA GLN A 697 10.70 -2.95 6.78
C GLN A 697 11.83 -2.36 7.64
N TRP A 698 12.98 -2.12 7.01
CA TRP A 698 14.13 -1.51 7.65
C TRP A 698 14.33 -0.09 7.15
N ARG A 699 14.29 0.88 8.06
CA ARG A 699 14.50 2.29 7.78
C ARG A 699 15.80 2.73 8.44
N GLU A 700 16.83 2.89 7.63
CA GLU A 700 18.16 3.27 8.10
C GLU A 700 18.26 4.78 8.35
N VAL A 701 18.82 5.17 9.50
CA VAL A 701 19.11 6.56 9.86
C VAL A 701 20.53 6.66 10.43
N LYS A 702 21.12 7.86 10.44
CA LYS A 702 22.53 8.06 10.86
C LYS A 702 22.83 7.57 12.29
N GLY A 703 21.82 7.52 13.17
CA GLY A 703 21.96 7.06 14.55
C GLY A 703 21.47 5.63 14.84
N GLY A 704 21.13 4.84 13.81
CA GLY A 704 20.60 3.49 13.96
C GLY A 704 19.51 3.15 12.95
N ALA A 705 18.41 2.55 13.41
CA ALA A 705 17.33 2.15 12.50
C ALA A 705 15.95 2.19 13.19
N TYR A 706 14.91 2.37 12.37
CA TYR A 706 13.55 1.96 12.71
C TYR A 706 13.23 0.65 12.00
N VAL A 707 12.63 -0.29 12.73
CA VAL A 707 12.26 -1.60 12.20
C VAL A 707 10.76 -1.80 12.42
N TYR A 708 10.02 -1.86 11.33
CA TYR A 708 8.62 -2.25 11.34
C TYR A 708 8.54 -3.77 11.26
N LEU A 709 7.75 -4.39 12.13
CA LEU A 709 7.48 -5.83 12.17
C LEU A 709 5.99 -6.06 12.00
N TYR A 710 5.62 -7.01 11.15
CA TYR A 710 4.22 -7.40 10.92
C TYR A 710 4.07 -8.91 11.02
N ASN A 711 3.09 -9.35 11.81
CA ASN A 711 2.70 -10.75 11.89
C ASN A 711 1.56 -11.03 10.89
N PRO A 712 1.83 -11.74 9.77
CA PRO A 712 0.80 -12.04 8.79
C PRO A 712 -0.16 -13.15 9.23
N SER A 713 0.12 -13.93 10.29
CA SER A 713 -0.78 -15.00 10.74
C SER A 713 -1.98 -14.47 11.51
N ASP A 714 -2.96 -15.34 11.77
CA ASP A 714 -4.17 -15.05 12.56
C ASP A 714 -3.99 -15.27 14.08
N HIS A 715 -2.88 -15.88 14.49
CA HIS A 715 -2.54 -16.20 15.87
C HIS A 715 -1.30 -15.44 16.36
N PRO A 716 -1.14 -15.26 17.68
CA PRO A 716 0.06 -14.62 18.24
C PRO A 716 1.31 -15.47 18.01
N VAL A 717 2.45 -14.78 17.81
CA VAL A 717 3.77 -15.39 17.73
C VAL A 717 4.69 -14.79 18.78
N THR A 718 5.39 -15.65 19.54
CA THR A 718 6.40 -15.26 20.53
C THR A 718 7.77 -15.68 20.02
N PHE A 719 8.67 -14.71 19.88
CA PHE A 719 10.00 -14.93 19.31
C PHE A 719 11.00 -13.88 19.81
N SER A 720 12.24 -13.96 19.34
CA SER A 720 13.31 -13.04 19.72
C SER A 720 14.01 -12.54 18.46
N PRO A 721 13.40 -11.58 17.72
CA PRO A 721 14.03 -11.00 16.55
C PRO A 721 15.40 -10.43 16.91
N SER A 722 16.38 -10.76 16.08
CA SER A 722 17.72 -10.19 16.16
C SER A 722 17.93 -9.22 15.02
N PHE A 723 18.23 -7.97 15.33
CA PHE A 723 18.43 -6.88 14.38
C PHE A 723 19.92 -6.72 14.05
N GLY A 724 20.24 -6.44 12.79
CA GLY A 724 21.59 -6.36 12.22
C GLY A 724 22.44 -5.18 12.68
N VAL A 725 22.08 -4.53 13.79
CA VAL A 725 22.83 -3.45 14.42
C VAL A 725 22.87 -3.62 15.93
N GLN A 726 23.96 -3.19 16.56
CA GLN A 726 24.11 -3.20 18.02
C GLN A 726 23.74 -1.83 18.60
N GLY A 727 22.75 -1.80 19.48
CA GLY A 727 22.29 -0.56 20.11
C GLY A 727 21.34 -0.79 21.27
N VAL A 728 20.68 0.29 21.70
CA VAL A 728 19.64 0.29 22.73
C VAL A 728 18.26 0.35 22.05
N PRO A 729 17.38 -0.64 22.27
CA PRO A 729 16.07 -0.67 21.64
C PRO A 729 15.01 0.14 22.42
N ALA A 730 14.04 0.69 21.68
CA ALA A 730 12.85 1.33 22.20
C ALA A 730 11.63 0.96 21.33
N GLU A 731 10.48 0.79 21.96
CA GLU A 731 9.20 0.59 21.30
C GLU A 731 8.63 1.95 20.88
N MET A 732 8.09 2.03 19.67
CA MET A 732 7.39 3.20 19.16
C MET A 732 5.91 2.86 18.96
N SER A 733 5.06 3.28 19.90
CA SER A 733 3.63 2.99 19.85
C SER A 733 2.93 3.84 18.79
N LEU A 734 2.43 3.19 17.73
CA LEU A 734 1.66 3.84 16.68
C LEU A 734 0.30 4.36 17.19
N TRP A 735 -0.20 3.87 18.33
CA TRP A 735 -1.52 4.23 18.84
C TRP A 735 -1.54 5.51 19.67
N ASP A 736 -0.56 5.71 20.55
CA ASP A 736 -0.49 6.89 21.42
C ASP A 736 0.72 7.80 21.13
N GLY A 737 1.65 7.35 20.29
CA GLY A 737 2.82 8.14 19.91
C GLY A 737 3.92 8.17 20.97
N SER A 738 3.85 7.32 21.98
CA SER A 738 4.92 7.17 22.95
C SER A 738 6.13 6.43 22.35
N ILE A 739 7.32 6.81 22.82
CA ILE A 739 8.56 6.08 22.57
C ILE A 739 9.07 5.61 23.94
N SER A 740 9.05 4.31 24.15
CA SER A 740 9.29 3.69 25.46
C SER A 740 10.56 2.83 25.40
N PRO A 741 11.54 3.00 26.31
CA PRO A 741 12.71 2.14 26.33
C PRO A 741 12.30 0.68 26.57
N ILE A 742 12.90 -0.25 25.83
CA ILE A 742 12.67 -1.68 26.05
C ILE A 742 13.64 -2.14 27.14
N ALA A 743 13.09 -2.59 28.26
CA ALA A 743 13.88 -3.01 29.42
C ALA A 743 14.53 -4.39 29.25
N GLN A 744 14.01 -5.22 28.34
CA GLN A 744 14.42 -6.59 28.13
C GLN A 744 14.99 -6.80 26.73
N TYR A 745 16.30 -7.01 26.63
CA TYR A 745 16.99 -7.26 25.37
C TYR A 745 18.36 -7.91 25.60
N ALA A 746 19.01 -8.31 24.51
CA ALA A 746 20.42 -8.65 24.50
C ALA A 746 21.13 -7.84 23.41
N SER A 747 22.35 -7.38 23.67
CA SER A 747 23.11 -6.57 22.72
C SER A 747 24.56 -7.05 22.69
N GLY A 748 25.05 -7.42 21.52
CA GLY A 748 26.38 -8.00 21.34
C GLY A 748 26.60 -8.62 19.96
N GLY A 749 27.86 -8.83 19.56
CA GLY A 749 28.18 -9.44 18.27
C GLY A 749 27.69 -8.63 17.06
N GLY A 750 27.55 -7.30 17.19
CA GLY A 750 27.03 -6.44 16.13
C GLY A 750 25.50 -6.47 15.99
N ARG A 751 24.77 -7.09 16.93
CA ARG A 751 23.31 -7.24 16.86
C ARG A 751 22.62 -6.85 18.18
N THR A 752 21.33 -6.58 18.07
CA THR A 752 20.41 -6.35 19.19
C THR A 752 19.26 -7.34 19.07
N THR A 753 18.95 -8.07 20.14
CA THR A 753 17.88 -9.06 20.16
C THR A 753 16.83 -8.67 21.18
N VAL A 754 15.57 -8.61 20.77
CA VAL A 754 14.45 -8.18 21.61
C VAL A 754 13.43 -9.31 21.70
N PRO A 755 13.21 -9.95 22.86
CA PRO A 755 12.11 -10.90 23.03
C PRO A 755 10.77 -10.17 22.98
N LEU A 756 9.84 -10.60 22.13
CA LEU A 756 8.52 -9.99 21.99
C LEU A 756 7.43 -11.01 21.59
N THR A 757 6.17 -10.64 21.85
CA THR A 757 4.98 -11.36 21.40
C THR A 757 4.14 -10.45 20.52
N LEU A 758 3.96 -10.82 19.25
CA LEU A 758 3.18 -10.05 18.28
C LEU A 758 1.88 -10.79 17.96
N GLN A 759 0.74 -10.16 18.20
CA GLN A 759 -0.58 -10.73 17.91
C GLN A 759 -0.79 -10.91 16.39
N GLY A 760 -1.69 -11.81 15.99
CA GLY A 760 -2.02 -12.03 14.58
C GLY A 760 -2.57 -10.78 13.91
N GLY A 761 -2.15 -10.49 12.67
CA GLY A 761 -2.53 -9.29 11.93
C GLY A 761 -2.11 -7.98 12.62
N ARG A 762 -1.13 -8.00 13.54
CA ARG A 762 -0.65 -6.81 14.24
C ARG A 762 0.79 -6.48 13.86
N SER A 763 1.15 -5.24 14.14
CA SER A 763 2.47 -4.70 13.87
C SER A 763 3.07 -3.96 15.06
N GLU A 764 4.39 -3.93 15.11
CA GLU A 764 5.19 -3.23 16.11
C GLU A 764 6.34 -2.46 15.41
N VAL A 765 6.74 -1.33 15.99
CA VAL A 765 7.90 -0.56 15.52
C VAL A 765 8.95 -0.50 16.62
N VAL A 766 10.16 -0.95 16.29
CA VAL A 766 11.32 -0.91 17.18
C VAL A 766 12.34 0.09 16.64
N ALA A 767 12.68 1.09 17.45
CA ALA A 767 13.82 1.97 17.22
C ALA A 767 15.07 1.38 17.88
N ILE A 768 16.21 1.39 17.17
CA ILE A 768 17.49 0.94 17.73
C ILE A 768 18.47 2.09 17.66
N ASN A 769 18.90 2.57 18.82
CA ASN A 769 19.88 3.66 18.92
C ASN A 769 21.29 3.10 19.08
N THR A 770 22.13 3.24 18.05
CA THR A 770 23.52 2.74 18.05
C THR A 770 24.48 3.68 18.79
N ASN A 771 24.07 4.93 19.05
CA ASN A 771 24.86 5.91 19.80
C ASN A 771 24.60 5.82 21.32
N ALA A 772 23.50 5.18 21.73
CA ALA A 772 23.16 5.02 23.14
C ALA A 772 24.01 3.91 23.78
N LYS A 773 24.49 4.17 25.00
CA LYS A 773 25.14 3.15 25.81
C LYS A 773 24.09 2.32 26.53
N PRO A 774 24.12 0.97 26.45
CA PRO A 774 23.21 0.12 27.21
C PRO A 774 23.33 0.40 28.71
N ALA A 775 22.22 0.80 29.34
CA ALA A 775 22.09 0.77 30.79
C ALA A 775 21.93 -0.69 31.27
N VAL A 776 21.92 -0.91 32.59
CA VAL A 776 21.49 -2.20 33.14
C VAL A 776 20.06 -2.46 32.64
N HIS A 777 19.90 -3.60 32.01
CA HIS A 777 18.66 -4.12 31.42
C HIS A 777 18.49 -5.61 31.77
N VAL A 778 17.28 -6.12 31.61
CA VAL A 778 16.94 -7.53 31.78
C VAL A 778 17.37 -8.33 30.55
N THR A 779 17.91 -9.52 30.77
CA THR A 779 18.30 -10.48 29.72
C THR A 779 17.51 -11.78 29.88
N GLY A 780 17.23 -12.49 28.79
CA GLY A 780 16.48 -13.75 28.80
C GLY A 780 15.13 -13.64 28.09
N ASN A 781 14.27 -14.66 28.24
CA ASN A 781 12.96 -14.73 27.58
C ASN A 781 11.89 -13.90 28.29
N GLN A 782 10.82 -13.56 27.58
CA GLN A 782 9.68 -12.85 28.17
C GLN A 782 9.07 -13.65 29.35
N PRO A 783 8.66 -12.95 30.43
CA PRO A 783 7.95 -13.58 31.54
C PRO A 783 6.50 -13.93 31.13
N GLU A 784 5.95 -15.00 31.72
CA GLU A 784 4.56 -15.41 31.46
C GLU A 784 3.55 -14.52 32.23
N ASP A 785 3.89 -14.12 33.47
CA ASP A 785 2.95 -13.48 34.40
C ASP A 785 3.05 -11.94 34.45
N GLY A 786 3.58 -11.30 33.42
CA GLY A 786 3.76 -9.85 33.41
C GLY A 786 4.64 -9.32 32.29
N TYR A 787 5.11 -8.08 32.44
CA TYR A 787 6.02 -7.45 31.47
C TYR A 787 6.88 -6.37 32.15
N PHE A 788 7.99 -6.02 31.52
CA PHE A 788 8.88 -4.99 32.03
C PHE A 788 8.58 -3.61 31.45
N LEU A 789 8.71 -2.60 32.28
CA LEU A 789 8.61 -1.19 31.96
C LEU A 789 9.88 -0.48 32.42
N VAL A 790 10.25 0.59 31.72
CA VAL A 790 11.26 1.54 32.18
C VAL A 790 10.57 2.80 32.67
N SER A 791 10.79 3.18 33.93
CA SER A 791 10.23 4.38 34.53
C SER A 791 11.27 5.09 35.39
N ASN A 792 11.60 6.35 35.05
CA ASN A 792 12.56 7.18 35.76
C ASN A 792 13.91 6.47 36.05
N GLY A 793 14.47 5.79 35.06
CA GLY A 793 15.74 5.06 35.11
C GLY A 793 15.66 3.72 35.84
N LYS A 794 14.46 3.30 36.27
CA LYS A 794 14.21 2.05 36.98
C LYS A 794 13.62 1.01 36.03
N ILE A 795 13.99 -0.25 36.26
CA ILE A 795 13.31 -1.39 35.65
C ILE A 795 12.20 -1.80 36.60
N VAL A 796 10.97 -1.76 36.11
CA VAL A 796 9.77 -2.16 36.83
C VAL A 796 9.21 -3.40 36.16
N PHE A 797 8.93 -4.45 36.93
CA PHE A 797 8.15 -5.58 36.48
C PHE A 797 6.70 -5.36 36.88
N ARG A 798 5.81 -5.27 35.90
CA ARG A 798 4.38 -5.22 36.10
C ARG A 798 3.84 -6.64 36.09
N ALA A 799 3.57 -7.16 37.28
CA ALA A 799 2.98 -8.48 37.47
C ALA A 799 1.45 -8.41 37.25
N THR A 800 0.91 -9.35 36.48
CA THR A 800 -0.53 -9.55 36.30
C THR A 800 -1.04 -10.81 37.01
N GLU A 801 -0.14 -11.68 37.47
CA GLU A 801 -0.47 -12.83 38.32
C GLU A 801 0.50 -12.93 39.50
N SER A 802 0.08 -13.64 40.55
CA SER A 802 0.91 -13.91 41.71
C SER A 802 1.87 -15.07 41.45
N GLY A 803 3.14 -14.95 41.84
CA GLY A 803 4.12 -16.00 41.61
C GLY A 803 5.56 -15.60 41.88
N GLY A 804 6.41 -16.60 42.12
CA GLY A 804 7.85 -16.45 42.28
C GLY A 804 8.58 -16.46 40.94
N GLN A 805 9.39 -15.45 40.67
CA GLN A 805 10.17 -15.30 39.44
C GLN A 805 11.60 -14.83 39.73
N THR A 806 12.55 -15.24 38.89
CA THR A 806 13.95 -14.80 38.96
C THR A 806 14.34 -14.11 37.66
N PHE A 807 14.78 -12.85 37.76
CA PHE A 807 15.20 -12.05 36.61
C PHE A 807 16.72 -11.92 36.55
N GLN A 808 17.30 -12.16 35.39
CA GLN A 808 18.73 -11.97 35.13
C GLN A 808 18.97 -10.58 34.56
N LEU A 809 19.86 -9.82 35.19
CA LEU A 809 20.33 -8.53 34.72
C LEU A 809 21.63 -8.66 33.92
N SER A 810 21.81 -7.78 32.96
CA SER A 810 23.00 -7.66 32.09
C SER A 810 24.32 -7.41 32.82
N ASN A 811 24.28 -6.94 34.08
CA ASN A 811 25.47 -6.80 34.93
C ASN A 811 25.83 -8.10 35.69
N GLY A 812 25.17 -9.22 35.40
CA GLY A 812 25.37 -10.51 36.04
C GLY A 812 24.55 -10.74 37.32
N ARG A 813 23.88 -9.72 37.86
CA ARG A 813 23.03 -9.85 39.05
C ARG A 813 21.73 -10.60 38.71
N LYS A 814 21.26 -11.40 39.67
CA LYS A 814 19.90 -11.97 39.68
C LYS A 814 19.04 -11.24 40.71
N THR A 815 17.78 -11.03 40.37
CA THR A 815 16.77 -10.49 41.28
C THR A 815 15.64 -11.50 41.39
N ASP A 816 15.45 -12.05 42.58
CA ASP A 816 14.30 -12.89 42.90
C ASP A 816 13.15 -12.00 43.35
N LEU A 817 11.97 -12.24 42.80
CA LEU A 817 10.75 -11.53 43.09
C LEU A 817 9.65 -12.55 43.38
N ASN A 818 8.87 -12.33 44.45
CA ASN A 818 7.61 -13.04 44.64
C ASN A 818 6.49 -12.02 44.49
N ALA A 819 5.86 -12.00 43.33
CA ALA A 819 4.76 -11.10 43.04
C ALA A 819 3.50 -11.56 43.78
N GLU A 820 2.89 -10.62 44.51
CA GLU A 820 1.53 -10.71 45.01
C GLU A 820 0.67 -9.74 44.19
N VAL A 821 -0.16 -10.26 43.31
CA VAL A 821 -1.21 -9.52 42.58
C VAL A 821 -2.53 -9.87 43.22
N ARG A 822 -3.29 -8.84 43.63
CA ARG A 822 -4.60 -9.03 44.26
C ARG A 822 -5.60 -9.49 43.19
N THR A 823 -6.21 -10.65 43.36
CA THR A 823 -7.20 -11.23 42.44
C THR A 823 -8.50 -11.61 43.16
N ASP A 824 -9.50 -12.06 42.40
CA ASP A 824 -10.81 -12.48 42.94
C ASP A 824 -10.79 -13.76 43.78
N ASP A 825 -9.71 -14.55 43.76
CA ASP A 825 -9.61 -15.79 44.54
C ASP A 825 -9.35 -15.52 46.03
N ASP A 826 -9.07 -14.27 46.41
CA ASP A 826 -8.94 -13.79 47.81
C ASP A 826 -10.30 -13.57 48.52
N ARG A 827 -11.36 -14.24 48.06
CA ARG A 827 -12.71 -14.17 48.68
C ARG A 827 -12.65 -14.65 50.14
N PRO A 828 -13.21 -13.90 51.10
CA PRO A 828 -13.43 -14.44 52.43
C PRO A 828 -14.39 -15.65 52.38
N LEU A 829 -13.98 -16.74 53.01
CA LEU A 829 -14.91 -17.80 53.40
C LEU A 829 -15.94 -17.23 54.40
N PRO A 830 -17.20 -17.70 54.41
CA PRO A 830 -18.22 -17.19 55.32
C PRO A 830 -17.75 -17.26 56.79
N GLY A 831 -17.65 -16.10 57.45
CA GLY A 831 -17.29 -16.00 58.87
C GLY A 831 -15.81 -15.73 59.17
N ILE A 832 -14.93 -15.61 58.16
CA ILE A 832 -13.55 -15.17 58.33
C ILE A 832 -13.37 -13.88 57.51
N PRO A 833 -13.17 -12.70 58.15
CA PRO A 833 -12.84 -11.48 57.43
C PRO A 833 -11.53 -11.69 56.66
N SER A 834 -11.58 -11.59 55.34
CA SER A 834 -10.37 -11.43 54.52
C SER A 834 -9.72 -10.11 54.94
N SER A 835 -8.42 -10.13 55.18
CA SER A 835 -7.65 -8.91 55.45
C SER A 835 -7.38 -8.09 54.17
N ARG A 836 -7.82 -8.57 53.00
CA ARG A 836 -7.59 -7.96 51.68
C ARG A 836 -8.81 -8.21 50.75
N PRO A 837 -9.79 -7.28 50.66
CA PRO A 837 -10.99 -7.46 49.84
C PRO A 837 -10.67 -7.56 48.33
N SER A 838 -11.49 -8.31 47.58
CA SER A 838 -11.41 -8.49 46.12
C SER A 838 -11.34 -7.14 45.41
N THR A 839 -10.48 -7.02 44.39
CA THR A 839 -10.17 -5.72 43.80
C THR A 839 -11.33 -5.12 43.00
N ILE A 840 -12.30 -5.90 42.51
CA ILE A 840 -13.38 -5.42 41.64
C ILE A 840 -14.67 -6.21 41.91
N ASP A 841 -15.74 -5.55 42.35
CA ASP A 841 -17.06 -6.20 42.51
C ASP A 841 -17.68 -6.60 41.16
N GLN A 842 -18.58 -7.58 41.19
CA GLN A 842 -19.40 -8.00 40.04
C GLN A 842 -20.05 -6.78 39.36
N TRP A 843 -19.88 -6.67 38.04
CA TRP A 843 -20.52 -5.64 37.23
C TRP A 843 -22.04 -5.64 37.43
N THR A 844 -22.66 -4.46 37.45
CA THR A 844 -24.11 -4.40 37.20
C THR A 844 -24.40 -4.97 35.81
N PRO A 845 -25.58 -5.57 35.57
CA PRO A 845 -25.98 -5.95 34.23
C PRO A 845 -25.80 -4.78 33.25
N TRP A 846 -25.22 -5.06 32.09
CA TRP A 846 -25.02 -4.05 31.06
C TRP A 846 -26.37 -3.58 30.52
N SER A 847 -26.54 -2.26 30.48
CA SER A 847 -27.61 -1.57 29.76
C SER A 847 -27.10 -1.08 28.41
N LEU A 848 -27.98 -0.95 27.42
CA LEU A 848 -27.64 -0.46 26.08
C LEU A 848 -28.65 0.59 25.62
N THR A 849 -28.15 1.76 25.22
CA THR A 849 -28.94 2.77 24.50
C THR A 849 -28.36 2.97 23.11
N VAL A 850 -29.16 2.70 22.08
CA VAL A 850 -28.77 2.84 20.67
C VAL A 850 -29.46 4.04 20.05
N LYS A 851 -28.68 4.92 19.41
CA LYS A 851 -29.18 5.99 18.54
C LYS A 851 -29.00 5.57 17.10
N THR A 852 -30.07 5.57 16.33
CA THR A 852 -30.07 5.19 14.90
C THR A 852 -30.58 6.34 14.05
N GLN A 853 -30.15 6.37 12.78
CA GLN A 853 -30.67 7.29 11.77
C GLN A 853 -31.06 6.49 10.54
N THR A 854 -32.31 6.63 10.12
CA THR A 854 -32.89 5.89 9.00
C THR A 854 -33.57 6.87 8.03
N PRO A 855 -34.11 6.41 6.88
CA PRO A 855 -34.88 7.27 5.98
C PRO A 855 -36.09 7.96 6.64
N THR A 856 -36.62 7.42 7.73
CA THR A 856 -37.78 7.98 8.44
C THR A 856 -37.39 8.94 9.58
N GLY A 857 -36.10 9.17 9.81
CA GLY A 857 -35.57 10.03 10.86
C GLY A 857 -34.77 9.28 11.94
N GLY A 858 -34.42 9.99 13.01
CA GLY A 858 -33.67 9.43 14.12
C GLY A 858 -34.55 8.69 15.13
N ALA A 859 -34.03 7.60 15.70
CA ALA A 859 -34.68 6.85 16.77
C ALA A 859 -33.71 6.57 17.93
N THR A 860 -34.27 6.31 19.13
CA THR A 860 -33.51 5.86 20.29
C THR A 860 -34.14 4.60 20.87
N VAL A 861 -33.37 3.52 20.93
CA VAL A 861 -33.77 2.23 21.49
C VAL A 861 -33.03 2.03 22.80
N SER A 862 -33.74 1.75 23.89
CA SER A 862 -33.13 1.50 25.20
C SER A 862 -33.45 0.09 25.69
N ILE A 863 -32.41 -0.62 26.11
CA ILE A 863 -32.45 -1.98 26.63
C ILE A 863 -31.86 -1.94 28.04
N PRO A 864 -32.71 -1.83 29.07
CA PRO A 864 -32.26 -1.45 30.40
C PRO A 864 -31.47 -2.55 31.13
N ASN A 865 -31.70 -3.84 30.85
CA ASN A 865 -31.00 -4.98 31.47
C ASN A 865 -31.07 -6.26 30.58
N GLY A 866 -30.17 -7.23 30.77
CA GLY A 866 -30.31 -8.61 30.25
C GLY A 866 -29.48 -8.97 29.01
N LEU A 867 -28.37 -8.27 28.77
CA LEU A 867 -27.53 -8.47 27.57
C LEU A 867 -26.41 -9.51 27.73
N GLY A 868 -26.22 -10.11 28.91
CA GLY A 868 -25.17 -11.11 29.17
C GLY A 868 -25.51 -12.05 30.34
N ASP A 869 -24.72 -13.12 30.47
CA ASP A 869 -24.83 -14.12 31.54
C ASP A 869 -24.17 -13.61 32.83
N SER A 870 -24.87 -13.65 33.95
CA SER A 870 -24.50 -12.96 35.20
C SER A 870 -23.52 -13.75 36.07
N GLN A 871 -22.96 -14.87 35.58
CA GLN A 871 -22.27 -15.84 36.44
C GLN A 871 -20.74 -15.67 36.53
N PHE A 872 -20.10 -14.87 35.67
CA PHE A 872 -18.63 -14.70 35.69
C PHE A 872 -18.23 -13.27 35.36
N GLN A 873 -17.06 -12.81 35.83
CA GLN A 873 -16.48 -11.49 35.48
C GLN A 873 -16.17 -11.31 33.97
N GLN A 874 -16.56 -12.28 33.13
CA GLN A 874 -16.45 -12.26 31.68
C GLN A 874 -17.85 -12.08 31.09
N PHE A 875 -18.16 -10.87 30.62
CA PHE A 875 -19.43 -10.60 29.96
C PHE A 875 -19.30 -10.75 28.45
N ARG A 876 -19.89 -11.82 27.90
CA ARG A 876 -20.18 -11.90 26.46
C ARG A 876 -21.55 -11.30 26.22
N LEU A 877 -21.64 -10.28 25.36
CA LEU A 877 -22.92 -9.66 25.02
C LEU A 877 -23.43 -10.11 23.66
N LYS A 878 -24.74 -10.03 23.46
CA LYS A 878 -25.41 -10.44 22.23
C LYS A 878 -25.01 -9.56 21.04
N ASP A 879 -24.95 -10.19 19.87
CA ASP A 879 -24.91 -9.51 18.58
C ASP A 879 -26.24 -8.75 18.41
N TRP A 880 -26.20 -7.53 17.89
CA TRP A 880 -27.41 -6.72 17.68
C TRP A 880 -28.43 -7.40 16.75
N ARG A 881 -27.98 -8.29 15.86
CA ARG A 881 -28.87 -9.10 15.02
C ARG A 881 -29.78 -10.03 15.83
N ASP A 882 -29.32 -10.46 17.01
CA ASP A 882 -30.06 -11.34 17.92
C ASP A 882 -30.89 -10.57 18.97
N ILE A 883 -30.87 -9.24 18.90
CA ILE A 883 -31.66 -8.36 19.75
C ILE A 883 -32.86 -7.88 18.93
N THR A 884 -34.07 -8.32 19.28
CA THR A 884 -35.29 -8.07 18.50
C THR A 884 -35.50 -6.60 18.15
N GLN A 885 -35.20 -5.68 19.07
CA GLN A 885 -35.36 -4.23 18.86
C GLN A 885 -34.26 -3.58 17.99
N LEU A 886 -33.14 -4.27 17.76
CA LEU A 886 -31.98 -3.77 17.00
C LEU A 886 -31.72 -4.55 15.70
N ASN A 887 -32.54 -5.57 15.40
CA ASN A 887 -32.36 -6.36 14.20
C ASN A 887 -32.51 -5.47 12.94
N GLY A 888 -31.44 -5.44 12.14
CA GLY A 888 -31.33 -4.62 10.94
C GLY A 888 -31.10 -3.13 11.21
N GLU A 889 -30.79 -2.73 12.45
CA GLU A 889 -30.45 -1.35 12.80
C GLU A 889 -28.94 -1.09 12.66
N SER A 890 -28.58 0.20 12.55
CA SER A 890 -27.20 0.68 12.54
C SER A 890 -27.14 2.05 13.23
N GLY A 891 -26.05 2.35 13.92
CA GLY A 891 -25.93 3.57 14.71
C GLY A 891 -24.86 3.52 15.78
N VAL A 892 -25.09 4.28 16.85
CA VAL A 892 -24.18 4.35 18.02
C VAL A 892 -24.87 3.75 19.23
N GLY A 893 -24.33 2.64 19.75
CA GLY A 893 -24.83 1.93 20.92
C GLY A 893 -23.95 2.16 22.13
N THR A 894 -24.47 2.88 23.12
CA THR A 894 -23.77 3.12 24.39
C THR A 894 -24.13 2.04 25.40
N TYR A 895 -23.16 1.16 25.66
CA TYR A 895 -23.21 0.18 26.74
C TYR A 895 -22.79 0.84 28.04
N THR A 896 -23.57 0.66 29.11
CA THR A 896 -23.24 1.20 30.44
C THR A 896 -23.33 0.11 31.49
N ALA A 897 -22.28 -0.01 32.31
CA ALA A 897 -22.26 -0.82 33.51
C ALA A 897 -21.52 -0.08 34.64
N ASN A 898 -21.84 -0.43 35.87
CA ASN A 898 -21.16 0.05 37.05
C ASN A 898 -20.38 -1.09 37.71
N THR A 899 -19.24 -0.77 38.30
CA THR A 899 -18.49 -1.64 39.20
C THR A 899 -18.18 -0.88 40.48
N THR A 900 -18.07 -1.57 41.62
CA THR A 900 -17.78 -0.94 42.90
C THR A 900 -16.39 -1.38 43.37
N LEU A 901 -15.58 -0.40 43.79
CA LEU A 901 -14.27 -0.63 44.39
C LEU A 901 -14.37 -0.47 45.92
N PRO A 902 -13.63 -1.25 46.72
CA PRO A 902 -13.65 -1.15 48.18
C PRO A 902 -13.29 0.26 48.68
N ASP A 903 -13.83 0.65 49.84
CA ASP A 903 -13.54 1.97 50.47
C ASP A 903 -12.04 2.18 50.77
N GLY A 904 -11.29 1.09 50.98
CA GLY A 904 -9.83 1.09 51.17
C GLY A 904 -9.02 1.06 49.87
N TRP A 905 -9.66 1.18 48.71
CA TRP A 905 -8.97 1.30 47.44
C TRP A 905 -8.15 2.59 47.40
N HIS A 906 -6.83 2.46 47.39
CA HIS A 906 -5.93 3.59 47.24
C HIS A 906 -5.02 3.30 46.05
N THR A 907 -5.03 4.19 45.07
CA THR A 907 -4.01 4.20 44.02
C THR A 907 -2.69 4.63 44.65
N ASN A 908 -1.93 3.67 45.19
CA ASN A 908 -0.50 3.88 45.37
C ASN A 908 0.18 3.70 44.00
N ALA A 909 1.39 4.24 43.81
CA ALA A 909 2.04 4.23 42.50
C ALA A 909 2.36 2.82 41.93
N ALA A 910 2.07 1.75 42.67
CA ALA A 910 2.40 0.39 42.32
C ALA A 910 1.20 -0.54 42.06
N GLU A 911 -0.03 -0.15 42.37
CA GLU A 911 -1.26 -0.95 42.15
C GLU A 911 -2.14 -0.34 41.06
N GLY A 912 -2.70 -1.16 40.17
CA GLY A 912 -3.63 -0.66 39.15
C GLY A 912 -4.49 -1.70 38.45
N VAL A 913 -5.27 -1.26 37.46
CA VAL A 913 -6.26 -2.06 36.73
C VAL A 913 -6.24 -1.75 35.23
N GLN A 914 -6.22 -2.81 34.42
CA GLN A 914 -6.39 -2.74 32.97
C GLN A 914 -7.78 -3.21 32.54
N LEU A 915 -8.44 -2.44 31.68
CA LEU A 915 -9.68 -2.83 30.99
C LEU A 915 -9.35 -3.44 29.62
N ASN A 916 -9.95 -4.59 29.33
CA ASN A 916 -9.98 -5.20 28.00
C ASN A 916 -11.43 -5.36 27.57
N LEU A 917 -11.80 -4.86 26.38
CA LEU A 917 -13.16 -4.97 25.87
C LEU A 917 -13.45 -6.34 25.23
N GLY A 918 -12.43 -7.16 24.99
CA GLY A 918 -12.55 -8.35 24.16
C GLY A 918 -12.83 -7.95 22.71
N HIS A 919 -13.78 -8.64 22.08
CA HIS A 919 -14.16 -8.42 20.70
C HIS A 919 -15.20 -7.30 20.55
N VAL A 920 -14.98 -6.36 19.62
CA VAL A 920 -15.92 -5.29 19.26
C VAL A 920 -16.20 -5.34 17.75
N ASP A 921 -17.47 -5.52 17.38
CA ASP A 921 -17.92 -5.41 16.00
C ASP A 921 -18.30 -3.94 15.71
N GLY A 922 -17.33 -3.18 15.20
CA GLY A 922 -17.39 -1.74 14.97
C GLY A 922 -16.17 -1.05 15.59
N THR A 923 -16.34 0.21 16.01
CA THR A 923 -15.33 0.92 16.83
C THR A 923 -15.95 1.33 18.16
N ALA A 924 -15.15 1.53 19.20
CA ALA A 924 -15.68 1.83 20.53
C ALA A 924 -14.95 2.97 21.26
N ASP A 925 -15.69 4.00 21.67
CA ASP A 925 -15.16 4.99 22.62
C ASP A 925 -15.34 4.51 24.06
N ILE A 926 -14.27 4.60 24.85
CA ILE A 926 -14.22 4.15 26.24
C ILE A 926 -14.23 5.35 27.16
N THR A 927 -15.24 5.42 28.03
CA THR A 927 -15.37 6.47 29.04
C THR A 927 -15.48 5.85 30.43
N VAL A 928 -14.70 6.34 31.38
CA VAL A 928 -14.74 5.94 32.80
C VAL A 928 -15.06 7.18 33.62
N ASN A 929 -16.13 7.12 34.41
CA ASN A 929 -16.61 8.23 35.25
C ASN A 929 -16.75 9.56 34.47
N GLY A 930 -17.28 9.48 33.24
CA GLY A 930 -17.47 10.63 32.36
C GLY A 930 -16.20 11.18 31.71
N LYS A 931 -15.05 10.50 31.83
CA LYS A 931 -13.78 10.88 31.19
C LYS A 931 -13.39 9.89 30.08
N LEU A 932 -13.10 10.42 28.90
CA LEU A 932 -12.62 9.63 27.77
C LEU A 932 -11.24 9.04 28.09
N VAL A 933 -11.14 7.71 27.96
CA VAL A 933 -9.90 6.93 28.08
C VAL A 933 -9.24 6.80 26.71
N GLY A 934 -10.04 6.51 25.68
CA GLY A 934 -9.60 6.43 24.29
C GLY A 934 -10.60 5.69 23.41
N THR A 935 -10.23 5.51 22.14
CA THR A 935 -11.06 4.84 21.13
C THR A 935 -10.40 3.53 20.72
N GLN A 936 -11.14 2.43 20.83
CA GLN A 936 -10.76 1.11 20.34
C GLN A 936 -11.21 0.97 18.89
N ILE A 937 -10.23 0.90 17.98
CA ILE A 937 -10.43 0.49 16.59
C ILE A 937 -10.22 -1.02 16.46
N THR A 938 -9.23 -1.53 17.19
CA THR A 938 -8.74 -2.90 17.10
C THR A 938 -8.87 -3.65 18.42
N ASP A 939 -9.17 -4.95 18.33
CA ASP A 939 -9.22 -5.84 19.49
C ASP A 939 -7.84 -6.12 20.09
N GLY A 940 -7.85 -6.60 21.34
CA GLY A 940 -6.66 -7.06 22.07
C GLY A 940 -5.91 -5.96 22.81
N ARG A 941 -6.29 -4.69 22.63
CA ARG A 941 -5.71 -3.57 23.39
C ARG A 941 -6.16 -3.58 24.84
N LYS A 942 -5.18 -3.49 25.76
CA LYS A 942 -5.41 -3.32 27.19
C LYS A 942 -5.31 -1.83 27.54
N TRP A 943 -6.31 -1.31 28.25
CA TRP A 943 -6.40 0.10 28.64
C TRP A 943 -6.15 0.25 30.13
N ASP A 944 -5.06 0.90 30.53
CA ASP A 944 -4.83 1.20 31.95
C ASP A 944 -5.79 2.29 32.41
N ILE A 945 -6.84 1.91 33.14
CA ILE A 945 -7.90 2.82 33.59
C ILE A 945 -7.70 3.34 35.02
N THR A 946 -6.59 2.96 35.66
CA THR A 946 -6.34 3.12 37.11
C THR A 946 -6.63 4.53 37.63
N ARG A 947 -6.16 5.56 36.93
CA ARG A 947 -6.27 6.96 37.35
C ARG A 947 -7.68 7.56 37.25
N TRP A 948 -8.59 6.89 36.55
CA TRP A 948 -9.99 7.34 36.43
C TRP A 948 -10.91 6.65 37.42
N LEU A 949 -10.41 5.63 38.10
CA LEU A 949 -11.13 4.90 39.14
C LEU A 949 -11.05 5.63 40.48
N HIS A 950 -12.08 5.45 41.32
CA HIS A 950 -12.13 5.94 42.69
C HIS A 950 -12.81 4.94 43.62
N PRO A 951 -12.63 5.03 44.96
CA PRO A 951 -13.39 4.23 45.91
C PRO A 951 -14.91 4.35 45.70
N GLY A 952 -15.64 3.27 45.93
CA GLY A 952 -17.08 3.20 45.68
C GLY A 952 -17.44 2.92 44.21
N THR A 953 -18.62 3.37 43.79
CA THR A 953 -19.18 3.04 42.46
C THR A 953 -18.51 3.82 41.34
N ASN A 954 -18.03 3.10 40.33
CA ASN A 954 -17.45 3.63 39.10
C ASN A 954 -18.35 3.26 37.91
N THR A 955 -18.59 4.20 37.01
CA THR A 955 -19.37 3.99 35.79
C THR A 955 -18.46 3.83 34.59
N ILE A 956 -18.65 2.75 33.83
CA ILE A 956 -17.93 2.44 32.60
C ILE A 956 -18.93 2.49 31.45
N GLN A 957 -18.62 3.30 30.44
CA GLN A 957 -19.44 3.47 29.25
C GLN A 957 -18.62 3.17 27.99
N ILE A 958 -19.17 2.30 27.14
CA ILE A 958 -18.58 1.90 25.87
C ILE A 958 -19.54 2.28 24.74
N ALA A 959 -19.20 3.30 23.96
CA ALA A 959 -20.01 3.72 22.82
C ALA A 959 -19.53 3.03 21.54
N VAL A 960 -20.25 1.99 21.11
CA VAL A 960 -19.95 1.22 19.90
C VAL A 960 -20.57 1.91 18.69
N HIS A 961 -19.76 2.25 17.70
CA HIS A 961 -20.14 2.85 16.42
C HIS A 961 -20.12 1.78 15.34
N THR A 962 -21.28 1.47 14.76
CA THR A 962 -21.41 0.42 13.75
C THR A 962 -21.11 0.93 12.33
N THR A 963 -20.94 0.01 11.38
CA THR A 963 -21.12 0.32 9.96
C THR A 963 -22.59 0.61 9.65
N LEU A 964 -22.92 0.95 8.39
CA LEU A 964 -24.31 1.20 7.96
C LEU A 964 -24.97 -0.01 7.28
N ARG A 965 -24.24 -1.12 7.08
CA ARG A 965 -24.66 -2.27 6.27
C ARG A 965 -26.04 -2.82 6.64
N ASN A 966 -26.31 -3.05 7.93
CA ASN A 966 -27.56 -3.68 8.35
C ASN A 966 -28.77 -2.77 8.09
N ALA A 967 -28.66 -1.46 8.39
CA ALA A 967 -29.72 -0.49 8.11
C ALA A 967 -29.94 -0.34 6.60
N VAL A 968 -28.88 -0.23 5.80
CA VAL A 968 -29.02 -0.08 4.34
C VAL A 968 -29.71 -1.30 3.74
N SER A 969 -29.37 -2.51 4.20
CA SER A 969 -30.06 -3.73 3.73
C SER A 969 -31.54 -3.76 4.10
N LYS A 970 -31.90 -3.27 5.29
CA LYS A 970 -33.30 -3.19 5.74
C LYS A 970 -34.13 -2.13 5.00
N TYR A 971 -33.56 -0.94 4.78
CA TYR A 971 -34.31 0.24 4.35
C TYR A 971 -34.12 0.64 2.88
N ASN A 972 -32.95 0.36 2.27
CA ASN A 972 -32.69 0.62 0.84
C ASN A 972 -32.99 -0.63 -0.02
N GLN A 973 -32.94 -1.83 0.57
CA GLN A 973 -33.31 -3.13 -0.06
C GLN A 973 -32.56 -3.50 -1.35
N LYS A 974 -31.46 -2.80 -1.69
CA LYS A 974 -30.59 -3.17 -2.82
C LYS A 974 -29.73 -4.41 -2.56
N SER A 975 -29.55 -4.78 -1.30
CA SER A 975 -28.81 -5.96 -0.86
C SER A 975 -29.44 -6.52 0.41
N THR A 976 -29.35 -7.83 0.61
CA THR A 976 -29.80 -8.53 1.82
C THR A 976 -28.64 -8.85 2.78
N ALA A 977 -27.42 -8.40 2.46
CA ALA A 977 -26.24 -8.66 3.28
C ALA A 977 -26.36 -8.08 4.69
N SER A 978 -25.86 -8.78 5.70
CA SER A 978 -25.86 -8.34 7.10
C SER A 978 -24.58 -8.77 7.79
N GLN A 979 -24.13 -8.00 8.78
CA GLN A 979 -22.90 -8.26 9.54
C GLN A 979 -23.14 -8.13 11.05
N PRO A 980 -22.33 -8.80 11.89
CA PRO A 980 -22.42 -8.68 13.34
C PRO A 980 -22.12 -7.25 13.80
N TYR A 981 -22.75 -6.83 14.91
CA TYR A 981 -22.48 -5.56 15.60
C TYR A 981 -22.48 -5.71 17.12
N GLY A 982 -21.76 -4.81 17.79
CA GLY A 982 -21.85 -4.57 19.22
C GLY A 982 -20.57 -4.93 19.99
N LEU A 983 -20.63 -4.73 21.32
CA LEU A 983 -19.58 -5.13 22.25
C LEU A 983 -19.72 -6.62 22.57
N ARG A 984 -18.98 -7.49 21.88
CA ARG A 984 -19.13 -8.95 21.98
C ARG A 984 -18.37 -9.54 23.16
N GLY A 985 -17.32 -8.87 23.61
CA GLY A 985 -16.59 -9.28 24.81
C GLY A 985 -15.66 -10.48 24.58
N PRO A 986 -15.22 -11.16 25.66
CA PRO A 986 -15.54 -10.83 27.04
C PRO A 986 -14.89 -9.52 27.48
N VAL A 987 -15.66 -8.65 28.14
CA VAL A 987 -15.10 -7.48 28.83
C VAL A 987 -14.48 -7.94 30.15
N THR A 988 -13.22 -7.60 30.39
CA THR A 988 -12.49 -7.99 31.61
C THR A 988 -11.74 -6.81 32.23
N LEU A 989 -11.57 -6.88 33.55
CA LEU A 989 -10.67 -6.00 34.29
C LEU A 989 -9.56 -6.85 34.90
N THR A 990 -8.30 -6.54 34.58
CA THR A 990 -7.14 -7.27 35.05
C THR A 990 -6.36 -6.39 36.03
N PRO A 991 -6.31 -6.74 37.32
CA PRO A 991 -5.46 -6.03 38.28
C PRO A 991 -3.98 -6.28 37.97
N TYR A 992 -3.12 -5.33 38.34
CA TYR A 992 -1.67 -5.48 38.23
C TYR A 992 -0.96 -4.86 39.43
N GLN A 993 0.28 -5.31 39.64
CA GLN A 993 1.19 -4.79 40.65
C GLN A 993 2.59 -4.55 40.06
N ASP A 994 3.13 -3.36 40.27
CA ASP A 994 4.45 -2.94 39.81
C ASP A 994 5.51 -3.19 40.90
N TYR A 995 6.61 -3.85 40.52
CA TYR A 995 7.74 -4.19 41.37
C TYR A 995 9.05 -3.63 40.78
N VAL A 996 9.82 -2.90 41.59
CA VAL A 996 11.13 -2.39 41.14
C VAL A 996 12.16 -3.52 41.14
N VAL A 997 12.57 -3.95 39.95
CA VAL A 997 13.58 -5.00 39.73
C VAL A 997 15.00 -4.42 39.78
N TYR A 998 15.15 -3.17 39.34
CA TYR A 998 16.41 -2.44 39.39
C TYR A 998 16.15 -0.95 39.59
N ASN A 999 16.89 -0.30 40.50
CA ASN A 999 16.65 1.07 40.94
C ASN A 999 17.71 2.10 40.49
N GLY A 1000 18.64 1.70 39.60
CA GLY A 1000 19.71 2.57 39.12
C GLY A 1000 20.97 2.62 40.00
N LYS A 1001 21.03 1.87 41.11
CA LYS A 1001 22.19 1.79 42.01
C LYS A 1001 22.82 0.40 42.08
#